data_AF-A0A671S7L4-F1
#
_entry.id   AF-A0A671S7L4-F1
#
_cell.length_a   1.000
_cell.length_b   1.000
_cell.length_c   1.000
_cell.angle_alpha   90.00
_cell.angle_beta   90.00
_cell.angle_gamma   90.00
#
_symmetry.space_group_name_H-M   'P 1'
#
loop_
_entity.id
_entity.type
_entity.pdbx_description
1 polymer ?
#
loop_
_entity_poly.entity_id
_entity_poly.type
_entity_poly.pdbx_seq_one_letter_code
_entity_poly.pdbx_strand_id
1 'polypeptide(L)'
;MDCTALELDAIKFAKSAVLHDQKGKYNEAVFYYKEAAQALIYAGMAGSKLENIQDKVNEYLDRVQTLLSAVQAQSSDPLKSKHQLDLERAYFLVTQAFEEDEKENADEAIELYTQAVELCIQATSETSDQALQGKLKQLARQALDRAEGLKDSLSKPANQDKAAFSASKGPAQVTQFFPLGPDFSLQDKAQPVRAVQSSEPQGQRYTAEEIEVLRKTSKINGIEYVPFMSVDLRERFAFPVPFSDKCGKLALSPKQKAVFSRWVRPDDICNNPTMIYTVSSFSIKQTVVSDCSFIASLAISAAYERRYNKKLITSIIYPQNRKGEPEYNPCGKYMVKLHINGVPRKVIIDDFLPVDRNGELLCSYSSNRNELWVSLIEKAYMKVMGGYDFPGSNSNIDLHALTGWIPERIAMHSDNQSFNKDDTFRMLYQRFHRGDVLITTATGVMTEEEGEKWGLVPTHAYAVLDIREYKGKCFLLLKNPWSHLRWKGRYSERDEKNWTPDLLKYLNFDPKTAQKFDNGVFWIIWEDLCQYYDVIYLSWNPALFKESSCIHSSWDGKQGPVKDVYSLANNPQFKLEVQCPQGGAAVWVLLTRHITDKVLQQITVQYTIKCDNFYFYMHNDFILLCNAQSVVFLCRIDSKRLIVILPYITEFDLFILRCGFCYMEVENLPAGIYNVVPSTFLPKQEGPFFLDFSSATPLRVSQLQ
;
A
#
# COMPACT_ATOMS: atom_id res chain seq x y z
N MET A 1 -17.20 -5.56 -10.21
CA MET A 1 -17.28 -4.12 -9.84
C MET A 1 -18.74 -3.72 -9.89
N ASP A 2 -19.18 -2.78 -9.04
CA ASP A 2 -20.51 -2.18 -9.19
C ASP A 2 -20.52 -1.22 -10.38
N CYS A 3 -21.48 -1.38 -11.31
CA CYS A 3 -21.59 -0.47 -12.45
C CYS A 3 -22.02 0.92 -12.01
N THR A 4 -22.90 1.03 -11.01
CA THR A 4 -23.42 2.30 -10.51
C THR A 4 -22.30 3.19 -9.98
N ALA A 5 -21.39 2.64 -9.18
CA ALA A 5 -20.20 3.34 -8.70
C ALA A 5 -19.28 3.82 -9.84
N LEU A 6 -19.10 3.01 -10.89
CA LEU A 6 -18.27 3.36 -12.05
C LEU A 6 -18.93 4.40 -12.98
N GLU A 7 -20.26 4.35 -13.13
CA GLU A 7 -21.03 5.40 -13.79
C GLU A 7 -20.92 6.74 -13.05
N LEU A 8 -20.98 6.71 -11.71
CA LEU A 8 -20.80 7.90 -10.87
C LEU A 8 -19.37 8.45 -10.95
N ASP A 9 -18.35 7.58 -10.91
CA ASP A 9 -16.95 7.96 -11.15
C ASP A 9 -16.78 8.59 -12.55
N ALA A 10 -17.32 7.98 -13.59
CA ALA A 10 -17.31 8.51 -14.95
C ALA A 10 -17.96 9.90 -15.06
N ILE A 11 -19.13 10.10 -14.45
CA ILE A 11 -19.82 11.39 -14.41
C ILE A 11 -19.01 12.43 -13.61
N LYS A 12 -18.42 12.02 -12.48
CA LYS A 12 -17.56 12.87 -11.63
C LYS A 12 -16.32 13.33 -12.39
N PHE A 13 -15.60 12.40 -13.04
CA PHE A 13 -14.42 12.71 -13.83
C PHE A 13 -14.77 13.54 -15.08
N ALA A 14 -15.87 13.25 -15.78
CA ALA A 14 -16.30 14.07 -16.92
C ALA A 14 -16.63 15.51 -16.50
N LYS A 15 -17.31 15.70 -15.37
CA LYS A 15 -17.57 17.03 -14.80
C LYS A 15 -16.27 17.76 -14.44
N SER A 16 -15.33 17.08 -13.78
CA SER A 16 -14.00 17.64 -13.50
C SER A 16 -13.25 17.99 -14.80
N ALA A 17 -13.27 17.11 -15.80
CA ALA A 17 -12.60 17.31 -17.07
C ALA A 17 -13.09 18.58 -17.78
N VAL A 18 -14.41 18.72 -17.93
CA VAL A 18 -15.04 19.92 -18.51
C VAL A 18 -14.70 21.18 -17.70
N LEU A 19 -14.72 21.10 -16.36
CA LEU A 19 -14.38 22.23 -15.49
C LEU A 19 -12.91 22.66 -15.64
N HIS A 20 -11.99 21.72 -15.79
CA HIS A 20 -10.57 22.01 -16.00
C HIS A 20 -10.29 22.52 -17.42
N ASP A 21 -10.96 21.96 -18.43
CA ASP A 21 -10.89 22.39 -19.84
C ASP A 21 -11.34 23.85 -20.00
N GLN A 22 -12.52 24.18 -19.45
CA GLN A 22 -13.05 25.56 -19.41
C GLN A 22 -12.15 26.55 -18.65
N LYS A 23 -11.35 26.06 -17.69
CA LYS A 23 -10.37 26.86 -16.93
C LYS A 23 -9.00 26.94 -17.59
N GLY A 24 -8.82 26.41 -18.80
CA GLY A 24 -7.54 26.36 -19.51
C GLY A 24 -6.51 25.39 -18.93
N LYS A 25 -6.90 24.55 -17.96
CA LYS A 25 -6.04 23.58 -17.28
C LYS A 25 -5.98 22.27 -18.07
N TYR A 26 -5.37 22.32 -19.25
CA TYR A 26 -5.46 21.24 -20.23
C TYR A 26 -4.78 19.93 -19.80
N ASN A 27 -3.72 19.97 -18.99
CA ASN A 27 -3.09 18.74 -18.46
C ASN A 27 -4.01 17.98 -17.51
N GLU A 28 -4.62 18.70 -16.56
CA GLU A 28 -5.61 18.16 -15.63
C GLU A 28 -6.88 17.71 -16.38
N ALA A 29 -7.33 18.47 -17.38
CA ALA A 29 -8.45 18.08 -18.24
C ALA A 29 -8.17 16.79 -19.02
N VAL A 30 -6.98 16.65 -19.63
CA VAL A 30 -6.55 15.42 -20.31
C VAL A 30 -6.56 14.22 -19.37
N PHE A 31 -6.08 14.38 -18.14
CA PHE A 31 -6.15 13.32 -17.15
C PHE A 31 -7.58 12.93 -16.82
N TYR A 32 -8.45 13.89 -16.49
CA TYR A 32 -9.82 13.61 -16.14
C TYR A 32 -10.67 13.09 -17.31
N TYR A 33 -10.43 13.51 -18.55
CA TYR A 33 -11.09 12.90 -19.72
C TYR A 33 -10.62 11.46 -19.93
N LYS A 34 -9.33 11.14 -19.70
CA LYS A 34 -8.83 9.75 -19.71
C LYS A 34 -9.48 8.91 -18.62
N GLU A 35 -9.48 9.35 -17.37
CA GLU A 35 -10.13 8.62 -16.27
C GLU A 35 -11.66 8.55 -16.44
N ALA A 36 -12.30 9.56 -17.05
CA ALA A 36 -13.73 9.52 -17.38
C ALA A 36 -14.05 8.51 -18.48
N ALA A 37 -13.27 8.51 -19.58
CA ALA A 37 -13.39 7.53 -20.65
C ALA A 37 -13.12 6.12 -20.12
N GLN A 38 -12.08 5.97 -19.29
CA GLN A 38 -11.70 4.70 -18.69
C GLN A 38 -12.74 4.22 -17.65
N ALA A 39 -13.31 5.10 -16.82
CA ALA A 39 -14.43 4.77 -15.93
C ALA A 39 -15.71 4.44 -16.71
N LEU A 40 -16.00 5.11 -17.84
CA LEU A 40 -17.10 4.74 -18.75
C LEU A 40 -16.90 3.36 -19.38
N ILE A 41 -15.68 3.05 -19.84
CA ILE A 41 -15.31 1.71 -20.30
C ILE A 41 -15.57 0.71 -19.19
N TYR A 42 -15.06 0.94 -17.97
CA TYR A 42 -15.27 0.03 -16.84
C TYR A 42 -16.72 -0.07 -16.38
N ALA A 43 -17.52 1.00 -16.48
CA ALA A 43 -18.95 0.97 -16.22
C ALA A 43 -19.64 0.00 -17.20
N GLY A 44 -19.27 0.06 -18.49
CA GLY A 44 -19.61 -0.99 -19.46
C GLY A 44 -19.16 -2.39 -19.00
N MET A 45 -17.92 -2.55 -18.53
CA MET A 45 -17.37 -3.83 -17.97
C MET A 45 -18.06 -4.33 -16.70
N ALA A 46 -18.82 -3.48 -16.03
CA ALA A 46 -19.63 -3.84 -14.88
C ALA A 46 -21.12 -4.09 -15.25
N GLY A 47 -21.51 -3.92 -16.52
CA GLY A 47 -22.89 -4.11 -16.98
C GLY A 47 -23.77 -2.86 -16.85
N SER A 48 -23.18 -1.67 -17.02
CA SER A 48 -23.91 -0.41 -17.14
C SER A 48 -25.02 -0.48 -18.19
N LYS A 49 -26.13 0.21 -17.91
CA LYS A 49 -27.26 0.39 -18.84
C LYS A 49 -27.24 1.73 -19.58
N LEU A 50 -26.18 2.54 -19.42
CA LEU A 50 -26.05 3.80 -20.14
C LEU A 50 -25.97 3.52 -21.65
N GLU A 51 -26.84 4.17 -22.41
CA GLU A 51 -26.78 4.16 -23.86
C GLU A 51 -25.60 5.02 -24.34
N ASN A 52 -25.03 4.67 -25.50
CA ASN A 52 -23.97 5.42 -26.18
C ASN A 52 -22.69 5.66 -25.35
N ILE A 53 -22.34 4.73 -24.44
CA ILE A 53 -21.06 4.73 -23.70
C ILE A 53 -19.87 4.87 -24.67
N GLN A 54 -19.88 4.11 -25.77
CA GLN A 54 -18.79 4.11 -26.76
C GLN A 54 -18.62 5.47 -27.44
N ASP A 55 -19.72 6.15 -27.77
CA ASP A 55 -19.66 7.47 -28.40
C ASP A 55 -19.07 8.51 -27.44
N LYS A 56 -19.46 8.48 -26.16
CA LYS A 56 -18.87 9.34 -25.11
C LYS A 56 -17.40 9.02 -24.83
N VAL A 57 -17.01 7.75 -24.87
CA VAL A 57 -15.61 7.33 -24.72
C VAL A 57 -14.78 7.89 -25.88
N ASN A 58 -15.26 7.77 -27.12
CA ASN A 58 -14.60 8.35 -28.28
C ASN A 58 -14.56 9.89 -28.20
N GLU A 59 -15.65 10.56 -27.84
CA GLU A 59 -15.73 12.02 -27.62
C GLU A 59 -14.65 12.49 -26.63
N TYR A 60 -14.52 11.83 -25.47
CA TYR A 60 -13.51 12.18 -24.47
C TYR A 60 -12.08 11.88 -24.95
N LEU A 61 -11.86 10.82 -25.73
CA LEU A 61 -10.55 10.47 -26.27
C LEU A 61 -10.11 11.41 -27.42
N ASP A 62 -11.03 11.84 -28.28
CA ASP A 62 -10.77 12.83 -29.33
C ASP A 62 -10.55 14.22 -28.72
N ARG A 63 -11.27 14.56 -27.64
CA ARG A 63 -10.99 15.76 -26.85
C ARG A 63 -9.61 15.68 -26.19
N VAL A 64 -9.21 14.53 -25.66
CA VAL A 64 -7.86 14.27 -25.14
C VAL A 64 -6.79 14.49 -26.21
N GLN A 65 -6.97 13.99 -27.44
CA GLN A 65 -6.02 14.25 -28.52
C GLN A 65 -5.93 15.74 -28.86
N THR A 66 -7.09 16.42 -28.95
CA THR A 66 -7.16 17.87 -29.21
C THR A 66 -6.41 18.67 -28.14
N LEU A 67 -6.65 18.34 -26.86
CA LEU A 67 -6.00 18.98 -25.72
C LEU A 67 -4.51 18.64 -25.62
N LEU A 68 -4.08 17.43 -25.96
CA LEU A 68 -2.66 17.07 -26.02
C LEU A 68 -1.91 17.89 -27.09
N SER A 69 -2.51 18.11 -28.25
CA SER A 69 -1.95 19.01 -29.28
C SER A 69 -1.92 20.47 -28.80
N ALA A 70 -2.93 20.92 -28.04
CA ALA A 70 -2.93 22.26 -27.43
C ALA A 70 -1.86 22.41 -26.32
N VAL A 71 -1.64 21.38 -25.50
CA VAL A 71 -0.57 21.32 -24.49
C VAL A 71 0.81 21.30 -25.16
N GLN A 72 0.99 20.61 -26.28
CA GLN A 72 2.25 20.66 -27.04
C GLN A 72 2.51 22.03 -27.70
N ALA A 73 1.46 22.83 -27.93
CA ALA A 73 1.55 24.18 -28.47
C ALA A 73 1.68 25.27 -27.39
N GLN A 74 1.25 25.01 -26.15
CA GLN A 74 1.53 25.88 -25.01
C GLN A 74 2.93 25.57 -24.45
N SER A 75 3.79 26.58 -24.39
CA SER A 75 4.95 26.51 -23.50
C SER A 75 4.46 26.22 -22.08
N SER A 76 5.12 25.30 -21.36
CA SER A 76 4.80 25.02 -19.96
C SER A 76 4.66 26.31 -19.17
N ASP A 77 3.55 26.48 -18.44
CA ASP A 77 3.39 27.58 -17.48
C ASP A 77 4.68 27.72 -16.65
N PRO A 78 5.23 28.93 -16.51
CA PRO A 78 6.46 29.11 -15.74
C PRO A 78 6.26 28.53 -14.33
N LEU A 79 7.29 27.84 -13.83
CA LEU A 79 7.23 27.23 -12.51
C LEU A 79 6.99 28.33 -11.45
N LYS A 80 6.20 27.99 -10.42
CA LYS A 80 5.92 28.87 -9.29
C LYS A 80 7.21 29.47 -8.74
N SER A 81 7.19 30.78 -8.51
CA SER A 81 8.35 31.44 -7.88
C SER A 81 8.50 31.01 -6.43
N LYS A 82 9.73 31.12 -5.88
CA LYS A 82 10.02 30.84 -4.46
C LYS A 82 8.95 31.44 -3.54
N HIS A 83 8.61 32.71 -3.76
CA HIS A 83 7.66 33.45 -2.91
C HIS A 83 6.19 32.99 -3.05
N GLN A 84 5.82 32.36 -4.18
CA GLN A 84 4.52 31.71 -4.33
C GLN A 84 4.49 30.38 -3.55
N LEU A 85 5.58 29.62 -3.55
CA LEU A 85 5.73 28.43 -2.71
C LEU A 85 5.81 28.81 -1.22
N ASP A 86 6.47 29.91 -0.87
CA ASP A 86 6.50 30.45 0.50
C ASP A 86 5.08 30.78 0.99
N LEU A 87 4.23 31.37 0.13
CA LEU A 87 2.82 31.64 0.43
C LEU A 87 2.01 30.34 0.65
N GLU A 88 2.20 29.32 -0.18
CA GLU A 88 1.50 28.02 -0.02
C GLU A 88 1.92 27.30 1.27
N ARG A 89 3.21 27.37 1.64
CA ARG A 89 3.72 26.86 2.92
C ARG A 89 3.17 27.65 4.12
N ALA A 90 3.02 28.97 3.99
CA ALA A 90 2.37 29.79 5.01
C ALA A 90 0.88 29.46 5.17
N TYR A 91 0.14 29.24 4.08
CA TYR A 91 -1.26 28.78 4.15
C TYR A 91 -1.38 27.41 4.83
N PHE A 92 -0.45 26.48 4.55
CA PHE A 92 -0.44 25.17 5.20
C PHE A 92 -0.16 25.28 6.71
N LEU A 93 0.80 26.10 7.13
CA LEU A 93 1.07 26.44 8.54
C LEU A 93 -0.18 27.02 9.24
N VAL A 94 -0.87 27.99 8.62
CA VAL A 94 -2.10 28.60 9.17
C VAL A 94 -3.24 27.59 9.28
N THR A 95 -3.35 26.66 8.32
CA THR A 95 -4.38 25.61 8.34
C THR A 95 -4.14 24.64 9.48
N GLN A 96 -2.90 24.19 9.66
CA GLN A 96 -2.51 23.31 10.77
C GLN A 96 -2.61 24.01 12.14
N ALA A 97 -2.26 25.30 12.22
CA ALA A 97 -2.46 26.11 13.43
C ALA A 97 -3.94 26.16 13.86
N PHE A 98 -4.84 26.35 12.90
CA PHE A 98 -6.29 26.35 13.15
C PHE A 98 -6.83 24.97 13.57
N GLU A 99 -6.24 23.88 13.06
CA GLU A 99 -6.61 22.53 13.50
C GLU A 99 -6.12 22.19 14.91
N GLU A 100 -5.00 22.73 15.36
CA GLU A 100 -4.56 22.60 16.76
C GLU A 100 -5.34 23.52 17.70
N ASP A 101 -5.72 24.71 17.25
CA ASP A 101 -6.63 25.65 17.94
C ASP A 101 -8.00 25.00 18.20
N GLU A 102 -8.64 24.40 17.19
CA GLU A 102 -9.90 23.64 17.36
C GLU A 102 -9.76 22.39 18.25
N LYS A 103 -8.54 21.87 18.47
CA LYS A 103 -8.24 20.77 19.40
C LYS A 103 -7.91 21.26 20.83
N GLU A 104 -8.06 22.57 21.09
CA GLU A 104 -7.69 23.24 22.35
C GLU A 104 -6.17 23.17 22.68
N ASN A 105 -5.32 22.88 21.68
CA ASN A 105 -3.86 22.80 21.82
C ASN A 105 -3.21 24.16 21.55
N ALA A 106 -3.52 25.14 22.42
CA ALA A 106 -3.22 26.55 22.20
C ALA A 106 -1.72 26.87 22.04
N ASP A 107 -0.82 26.17 22.72
CA ASP A 107 0.63 26.41 22.65
C ASP A 107 1.19 26.10 21.25
N GLU A 108 0.88 24.93 20.69
CA GLU A 108 1.29 24.53 19.33
C GLU A 108 0.62 25.42 18.28
N ALA A 109 -0.65 25.77 18.46
CA ALA A 109 -1.38 26.68 17.57
C ALA A 109 -0.70 28.06 17.50
N ILE A 110 -0.32 28.64 18.64
CA ILE A 110 0.41 29.92 18.71
C ILE A 110 1.78 29.81 18.01
N GLU A 111 2.51 28.70 18.19
CA GLU A 111 3.80 28.51 17.52
C GLU A 111 3.64 28.44 15.99
N LEU A 112 2.68 27.65 15.50
CA LEU A 112 2.40 27.50 14.07
C LEU A 112 1.92 28.80 13.42
N TYR A 113 1.04 29.56 14.09
CA TYR A 113 0.66 30.91 13.63
C TYR A 113 1.86 31.85 13.58
N THR A 114 2.72 31.86 14.61
CA THR A 114 3.91 32.71 14.66
C THR A 114 4.86 32.40 13.50
N GLN A 115 5.13 31.12 13.23
CA GLN A 115 5.98 30.70 12.10
C GLN A 115 5.39 31.06 10.73
N ALA A 116 4.06 31.02 10.59
CA ALA A 116 3.40 31.50 9.38
C ALA A 116 3.57 33.01 9.19
N VAL A 117 3.47 33.80 10.26
CA VAL A 117 3.69 35.25 10.24
C VAL A 117 5.13 35.58 9.84
N GLU A 118 6.12 34.92 10.46
CA GLU A 118 7.55 35.10 10.13
C GLU A 118 7.84 34.80 8.66
N LEU A 119 7.36 33.65 8.16
CA LEU A 119 7.52 33.25 6.75
C LEU A 119 6.84 34.26 5.80
N CYS A 120 5.64 34.73 6.13
CA CYS A 120 4.95 35.75 5.33
C CYS A 120 5.71 37.07 5.29
N ILE A 121 6.28 37.52 6.42
CA ILE A 121 7.06 38.77 6.51
C ILE A 121 8.34 38.64 5.68
N GLN A 122 9.05 37.51 5.78
CA GLN A 122 10.25 37.26 4.98
C GLN A 122 9.94 37.23 3.47
N ALA A 123 8.94 36.45 3.04
CA ALA A 123 8.57 36.38 1.64
C ALA A 123 8.08 37.75 1.09
N THR A 124 7.43 38.56 1.94
CA THR A 124 7.00 39.93 1.60
C THR A 124 8.18 40.88 1.39
N SER A 125 9.27 40.75 2.16
CA SER A 125 10.45 41.61 2.04
C SER A 125 11.35 41.23 0.87
N GLU A 126 11.37 39.96 0.48
CA GLU A 126 12.15 39.46 -0.65
C GLU A 126 11.45 39.66 -2.01
N THR A 127 10.10 39.66 -2.06
CA THR A 127 9.35 39.74 -3.33
C THR A 127 9.03 41.16 -3.80
N SER A 128 9.11 41.39 -5.11
CA SER A 128 8.72 42.65 -5.79
C SER A 128 7.28 42.66 -6.32
N ASP A 129 6.56 41.54 -6.28
CA ASP A 129 5.18 41.44 -6.76
C ASP A 129 4.19 42.02 -5.72
N GLN A 130 3.57 43.16 -6.07
CA GLN A 130 2.61 43.86 -5.20
C GLN A 130 1.35 43.04 -4.87
N ALA A 131 0.87 42.20 -5.80
CA ALA A 131 -0.30 41.37 -5.56
C ALA A 131 0.03 40.22 -4.60
N LEU A 132 1.23 39.64 -4.72
CA LEU A 132 1.74 38.64 -3.81
C LEU A 132 2.02 39.21 -2.42
N GLN A 133 2.66 40.38 -2.33
CA GLN A 133 2.83 41.12 -1.06
C GLN A 133 1.48 41.39 -0.38
N GLY A 134 0.43 41.72 -1.14
CA GLY A 134 -0.92 41.93 -0.61
C GLY A 134 -1.46 40.68 0.10
N LYS A 135 -1.36 39.52 -0.55
CA LYS A 135 -1.80 38.22 0.00
C LYS A 135 -1.00 37.82 1.24
N LEU A 136 0.33 37.93 1.18
CA LEU A 136 1.22 37.61 2.31
C LEU A 136 0.95 38.51 3.53
N LYS A 137 0.79 39.82 3.33
CA LYS A 137 0.43 40.78 4.40
C LYS A 137 -0.95 40.51 4.99
N GLN A 138 -1.92 40.08 4.17
CA GLN A 138 -3.26 39.70 4.65
C GLN A 138 -3.19 38.45 5.53
N LEU A 139 -2.52 37.40 5.07
CA LEU A 139 -2.37 36.14 5.80
C LEU A 139 -1.61 36.33 7.12
N ALA A 140 -0.53 37.13 7.09
CA ALA A 140 0.24 37.47 8.29
C ALA A 140 -0.61 38.18 9.35
N ARG A 141 -1.44 39.16 8.96
CA ARG A 141 -2.34 39.84 9.91
C ARG A 141 -3.33 38.88 10.54
N GLN A 142 -4.01 38.07 9.72
CA GLN A 142 -5.00 37.10 10.21
C GLN A 142 -4.39 36.07 11.18
N ALA A 143 -3.18 35.59 10.90
CA ALA A 143 -2.46 34.67 11.77
C ALA A 143 -2.00 35.35 13.08
N LEU A 144 -1.50 36.60 13.00
CA LEU A 144 -1.07 37.36 14.17
C LEU A 144 -2.24 37.70 15.11
N ASP A 145 -3.34 38.24 14.56
CA ASP A 145 -4.55 38.59 15.31
C ASP A 145 -5.09 37.37 16.09
N ARG A 146 -5.00 36.17 15.49
CA ARG A 146 -5.44 34.92 16.14
C ARG A 146 -4.45 34.44 17.21
N ALA A 147 -3.14 34.50 16.95
CA ALA A 147 -2.11 34.14 17.93
C ALA A 147 -2.16 35.04 19.18
N GLU A 148 -2.35 36.35 18.99
CA GLU A 148 -2.53 37.31 20.08
C GLU A 148 -3.81 37.00 20.88
N GLY A 149 -4.95 36.76 20.20
CA GLY A 149 -6.19 36.37 20.86
C GLY A 149 -6.11 35.07 21.68
N LEU A 150 -5.34 34.08 21.22
CA LEU A 150 -5.06 32.86 21.98
C LEU A 150 -4.18 33.15 23.20
N LYS A 151 -3.10 33.92 23.04
CA LYS A 151 -2.20 34.33 24.13
C LYS A 151 -2.90 35.16 25.21
N ASP A 152 -3.86 36.01 24.83
CA ASP A 152 -4.72 36.77 25.74
C ASP A 152 -5.75 35.90 26.47
N SER A 153 -6.12 34.74 25.90
CA SER A 153 -6.96 33.77 26.60
C SER A 153 -6.17 32.97 27.64
N LEU A 154 -4.91 32.61 27.34
CA LEU A 154 -4.00 31.91 28.25
C LEU A 154 -3.48 32.79 29.41
N SER A 155 -3.37 34.10 29.21
CA SER A 155 -2.83 35.02 30.22
C SER A 155 -3.84 35.47 31.29
N LYS A 156 -5.12 35.12 31.15
CA LYS A 156 -6.15 35.38 32.17
C LYS A 156 -6.15 34.26 33.22
N PRO A 157 -5.94 34.56 34.52
CA PRO A 157 -5.94 33.53 35.55
C PRO A 157 -7.34 32.91 35.71
N ALA A 158 -7.38 31.58 35.72
CA ALA A 158 -8.60 30.82 35.93
C ALA A 158 -9.06 30.89 37.40
N ASN A 159 -9.78 31.95 37.76
CA ASN A 159 -10.53 31.98 39.01
C ASN A 159 -11.68 30.97 38.93
N GLN A 160 -11.51 29.82 39.58
CA GLN A 160 -12.63 28.95 39.93
C GLN A 160 -13.46 29.62 41.04
N ASP A 161 -14.62 30.16 40.70
CA ASP A 161 -15.65 30.49 41.69
C ASP A 161 -16.96 29.75 41.37
N LYS A 162 -17.40 28.93 42.33
CA LYS A 162 -18.75 28.34 42.34
C LYS A 162 -19.73 29.37 42.91
N ALA A 163 -20.57 29.95 42.07
CA ALA A 163 -21.79 30.64 42.52
C ALA A 163 -22.93 30.48 41.50
N ALA A 164 -24.17 30.55 41.98
CA ALA A 164 -25.36 30.11 41.25
C ALA A 164 -26.08 31.22 40.45
N PHE A 165 -26.81 30.78 39.42
CA PHE A 165 -27.97 31.40 38.76
C PHE A 165 -28.30 32.89 39.00
N SER A 166 -28.33 33.66 37.91
CA SER A 166 -29.56 34.40 37.54
C SER A 166 -29.59 34.68 36.03
N ALA A 167 -30.78 34.92 35.46
CA ALA A 167 -30.98 35.13 34.04
C ALA A 167 -31.48 36.54 33.73
N SER A 168 -30.96 37.17 32.66
CA SER A 168 -31.72 37.75 31.52
C SER A 168 -31.09 39.01 30.88
N LYS A 169 -31.06 39.01 29.53
CA LYS A 169 -30.92 40.16 28.58
C LYS A 169 -29.60 40.96 28.65
N GLY A 170 -28.96 41.38 27.54
CA GLY A 170 -29.22 41.26 26.09
C GLY A 170 -27.89 41.30 25.30
N PRO A 171 -27.90 41.34 23.95
CA PRO A 171 -26.80 40.81 23.15
C PRO A 171 -25.56 41.72 23.07
N ALA A 172 -24.42 41.19 23.53
CA ALA A 172 -23.12 41.61 23.00
C ALA A 172 -22.95 41.01 21.59
N GLN A 173 -22.63 41.83 20.61
CA GLN A 173 -22.47 41.38 19.22
C GLN A 173 -21.22 40.50 19.09
N VAL A 174 -21.44 39.18 19.01
CA VAL A 174 -20.44 38.27 18.44
C VAL A 174 -20.37 38.57 16.95
N THR A 175 -19.31 39.27 16.53
CA THR A 175 -18.99 39.47 15.11
C THR A 175 -18.61 38.15 14.48
N GLN A 176 -19.61 37.42 13.98
CA GLN A 176 -19.42 36.29 13.07
C GLN A 176 -18.77 36.80 11.78
N PHE A 177 -17.51 36.45 11.56
CA PHE A 177 -16.85 36.66 10.27
C PHE A 177 -16.39 35.32 9.69
N PHE A 178 -16.82 35.09 8.46
CA PHE A 178 -16.58 33.86 7.70
C PHE A 178 -15.24 33.93 6.94
N PRO A 179 -14.52 32.81 6.76
CA PRO A 179 -13.37 32.74 5.87
C PRO A 179 -13.78 32.76 4.38
N LEU A 180 -12.92 33.29 3.53
CA LEU A 180 -13.17 33.49 2.09
C LEU A 180 -12.77 32.25 1.26
N GLY A 181 -13.72 31.74 0.44
CA GLY A 181 -13.48 30.77 -0.64
C GLY A 181 -14.74 30.62 -1.51
N PRO A 182 -14.67 30.49 -2.85
CA PRO A 182 -15.80 30.89 -3.70
C PRO A 182 -17.03 29.95 -3.75
N ASP A 183 -16.90 28.66 -3.45
CA ASP A 183 -17.99 27.68 -3.63
C ASP A 183 -18.03 26.65 -2.47
N PHE A 184 -18.80 26.93 -1.42
CA PHE A 184 -19.15 25.94 -0.40
C PHE A 184 -20.57 26.16 0.15
N SER A 185 -21.36 25.09 0.28
CA SER A 185 -22.78 25.14 0.68
C SER A 185 -23.03 24.56 2.07
N LEU A 186 -23.95 25.17 2.82
CA LEU A 186 -24.13 25.01 4.27
C LEU A 186 -25.29 24.06 4.67
N GLN A 187 -25.53 22.98 3.93
CA GLN A 187 -26.55 21.98 4.27
C GLN A 187 -26.13 20.54 3.99
N ASP A 188 -25.23 20.01 4.83
CA ASP A 188 -25.15 18.56 5.06
C ASP A 188 -24.94 18.29 6.55
N LYS A 189 -25.91 17.62 7.18
CA LYS A 189 -25.77 17.14 8.56
C LYS A 189 -25.00 15.84 8.54
N ALA A 190 -23.81 15.82 9.14
CA ALA A 190 -23.04 14.60 9.31
C ALA A 190 -23.85 13.53 10.04
N GLN A 191 -24.10 12.40 9.38
CA GLN A 191 -24.43 11.15 10.08
C GLN A 191 -23.15 10.60 10.73
N PRO A 192 -23.24 9.94 11.89
CA PRO A 192 -22.09 9.35 12.56
C PRO A 192 -21.57 8.15 11.76
N VAL A 193 -20.58 8.38 10.91
CA VAL A 193 -19.82 7.30 10.25
C VAL A 193 -18.98 6.61 11.33
N ARG A 194 -19.34 5.36 11.66
CA ARG A 194 -18.50 4.51 12.50
C ARG A 194 -17.13 4.37 11.85
N ALA A 195 -16.07 4.69 12.58
CA ALA A 195 -14.71 4.37 12.17
C ALA A 195 -14.63 2.87 11.82
N VAL A 196 -14.06 2.57 10.64
CA VAL A 196 -13.71 1.19 10.30
C VAL A 196 -12.61 0.79 11.27
N GLN A 197 -12.96 -0.10 12.21
CA GLN A 197 -11.99 -0.70 13.11
C GLN A 197 -11.05 -1.56 12.26
N SER A 198 -9.88 -0.99 11.93
CA SER A 198 -8.68 -1.81 11.90
C SER A 198 -8.59 -2.52 13.24
N SER A 199 -8.22 -3.80 13.21
CA SER A 199 -7.96 -4.59 14.40
C SER A 199 -6.67 -4.12 15.08
N GLU A 200 -6.70 -2.93 15.66
CA GLU A 200 -5.83 -2.59 16.77
C GLU A 200 -6.22 -3.51 17.93
N PRO A 201 -5.28 -4.32 18.47
CA PRO A 201 -5.57 -5.13 19.66
C PRO A 201 -5.77 -4.18 20.84
N GLN A 202 -7.05 -3.86 21.13
CA GLN A 202 -7.44 -2.96 22.19
C GLN A 202 -6.87 -3.44 23.54
N GLY A 203 -5.80 -2.77 24.00
CA GLY A 203 -5.27 -2.96 25.34
C GLY A 203 -4.32 -4.14 25.55
N GLN A 204 -3.70 -4.72 24.51
CA GLN A 204 -2.54 -5.60 24.73
C GLN A 204 -1.40 -4.79 25.36
N ARG A 205 -1.16 -5.01 26.65
CA ARG A 205 0.07 -4.60 27.31
C ARG A 205 1.15 -5.62 26.92
N TYR A 206 2.02 -5.24 25.99
CA TYR A 206 3.20 -6.03 25.65
C TYR A 206 4.00 -6.37 26.91
N THR A 207 4.57 -7.59 26.97
CA THR A 207 5.47 -7.97 28.07
C THR A 207 6.79 -7.20 27.99
N ALA A 208 7.62 -7.30 29.04
CA ALA A 208 8.93 -6.67 29.04
C ALA A 208 9.84 -7.24 27.92
N GLU A 209 9.73 -8.55 27.66
CA GLU A 209 10.43 -9.25 26.59
C GLU A 209 9.93 -8.76 25.21
N GLU A 210 8.62 -8.66 25.02
CA GLU A 210 8.03 -8.19 23.76
C GLU A 210 8.40 -6.73 23.45
N ILE A 211 8.47 -5.87 24.47
CA ILE A 211 8.94 -4.48 24.35
C ILE A 211 10.42 -4.44 23.96
N GLU A 212 11.26 -5.28 24.56
CA GLU A 212 12.69 -5.38 24.21
C GLU A 212 12.88 -5.89 22.77
N VAL A 213 12.08 -6.87 22.33
CA VAL A 213 12.05 -7.32 20.94
C VAL A 213 11.62 -6.19 20.01
N LEU A 214 10.55 -5.46 20.31
CA LEU A 214 10.10 -4.30 19.52
C LEU A 214 11.17 -3.20 19.43
N ARG A 215 11.89 -2.94 20.53
CA ARG A 215 12.98 -1.96 20.62
C ARG A 215 14.23 -2.40 19.85
N LYS A 216 14.62 -3.67 19.89
CA LYS A 216 15.72 -4.22 19.10
C LYS A 216 15.41 -4.18 17.59
N THR A 217 14.14 -4.24 17.23
CA THR A 217 13.65 -4.44 15.84
C THR A 217 13.07 -3.20 15.18
N SER A 218 13.02 -2.07 15.91
CA SER A 218 12.82 -0.75 15.30
C SER A 218 14.01 -0.35 14.43
N LYS A 219 15.22 -0.80 14.76
CA LYS A 219 16.43 -0.45 14.01
C LYS A 219 16.63 -1.39 12.81
N ILE A 220 16.37 -0.88 11.61
CA ILE A 220 16.51 -1.59 10.33
C ILE A 220 17.49 -0.79 9.45
N ASN A 221 18.55 -1.44 8.95
CA ASN A 221 19.58 -0.79 8.13
C ASN A 221 20.19 0.45 8.81
N GLY A 222 20.30 0.42 10.15
CA GLY A 222 20.79 1.52 10.97
C GLY A 222 19.78 2.64 11.28
N ILE A 223 18.61 2.65 10.63
CA ILE A 223 17.55 3.66 10.77
C ILE A 223 16.47 3.15 11.74
N GLU A 224 15.91 4.02 12.56
CA GLU A 224 14.85 3.68 13.50
C GLU A 224 13.44 3.87 12.91
N TYR A 225 12.65 2.80 12.97
CA TYR A 225 11.24 2.71 12.59
C TYR A 225 10.46 2.19 13.80
N VAL A 226 9.99 3.11 14.65
CA VAL A 226 9.19 2.74 15.82
C VAL A 226 7.81 2.21 15.41
N PRO A 227 7.18 1.34 16.23
CA PRO A 227 5.77 0.97 16.06
C PRO A 227 4.90 2.23 15.97
N PHE A 228 3.91 2.20 15.07
CA PHE A 228 2.94 3.26 14.90
C PHE A 228 1.97 3.25 16.10
N MET A 229 1.85 4.39 16.78
CA MET A 229 0.99 4.58 17.94
C MET A 229 0.02 5.73 17.71
N SER A 230 -1.05 5.82 18.53
CA SER A 230 -2.05 6.89 18.43
C SER A 230 -1.47 8.31 18.63
N VAL A 231 -0.31 8.44 19.30
CA VAL A 231 0.42 9.72 19.40
C VAL A 231 1.00 10.18 18.06
N ASP A 232 1.28 9.27 17.12
CA ASP A 232 1.81 9.60 15.79
C ASP A 232 0.76 10.27 14.89
N LEU A 233 -0.52 10.20 15.25
CA LEU A 233 -1.59 10.99 14.63
C LEU A 233 -1.45 12.50 14.94
N ARG A 234 -0.54 12.88 15.86
CA ARG A 234 -0.16 14.26 16.18
C ARG A 234 1.25 14.60 15.66
N GLU A 235 1.81 13.80 14.76
CA GLU A 235 3.10 14.09 14.12
C GLU A 235 2.99 15.41 13.34
N ARG A 236 3.86 16.38 13.66
CA ARG A 236 3.84 17.71 13.01
C ARG A 236 4.31 17.64 11.57
N PHE A 237 3.50 18.15 10.64
CA PHE A 237 3.82 18.17 9.20
C PHE A 237 4.18 19.56 8.64
N ALA A 238 3.77 20.64 9.32
CA ALA A 238 4.01 22.01 8.88
C ALA A 238 5.31 22.60 9.45
N PHE A 239 6.11 23.19 8.56
CA PHE A 239 7.42 23.80 8.87
C PHE A 239 7.69 25.03 7.98
N PRO A 240 8.32 26.10 8.49
CA PRO A 240 8.66 27.30 7.72
C PRO A 240 9.79 27.08 6.70
N VAL A 241 10.50 25.94 6.77
CA VAL A 241 11.52 25.51 5.81
C VAL A 241 11.17 24.11 5.29
N PRO A 242 11.34 23.79 3.99
CA PRO A 242 11.01 22.48 3.45
C PRO A 242 11.81 21.35 4.13
N PHE A 243 11.08 20.38 4.69
CA PHE A 243 11.63 19.24 5.41
C PHE A 243 12.59 18.44 4.55
N SER A 244 13.71 18.03 5.14
CA SER A 244 14.68 17.14 4.53
C SER A 244 14.91 15.95 5.46
N ASP A 245 14.98 14.75 4.89
CA ASP A 245 15.11 13.53 5.65
C ASP A 245 16.47 13.48 6.37
N LYS A 246 16.45 13.21 7.68
CA LYS A 246 17.66 13.10 8.50
C LYS A 246 18.58 11.97 8.02
N CYS A 247 18.03 10.97 7.33
CA CYS A 247 18.78 9.86 6.73
C CYS A 247 19.44 10.23 5.39
N GLY A 248 19.19 11.43 4.86
CA GLY A 248 19.69 11.87 3.56
C GLY A 248 18.91 11.28 2.37
N LYS A 249 19.52 11.28 1.19
CA LYS A 249 18.92 10.75 -0.04
C LYS A 249 19.14 9.24 -0.15
N LEU A 250 18.14 8.52 -0.66
CA LEU A 250 18.22 7.07 -0.82
C LEU A 250 19.33 6.67 -1.81
N ALA A 251 20.03 5.58 -1.49
CA ALA A 251 20.99 5.00 -2.42
C ALA A 251 20.28 4.53 -3.69
N LEU A 252 20.71 5.05 -4.84
CA LEU A 252 20.20 4.66 -6.16
C LEU A 252 20.81 3.33 -6.62
N SER A 253 20.03 2.55 -7.40
CA SER A 253 20.52 1.33 -8.04
C SER A 253 21.58 1.66 -9.12
N PRO A 254 22.45 0.70 -9.54
CA PRO A 254 23.37 0.90 -10.65
C PRO A 254 22.67 1.36 -11.94
N LYS A 255 21.48 0.82 -12.23
CA LYS A 255 20.68 1.20 -13.40
C LYS A 255 20.21 2.66 -13.32
N GLN A 256 19.71 3.11 -12.17
CA GLN A 256 19.31 4.51 -11.95
C GLN A 256 20.52 5.45 -12.02
N LYS A 257 21.65 5.10 -11.39
CA LYS A 257 22.89 5.91 -11.38
C LYS A 257 23.42 6.23 -12.78
N ALA A 258 23.24 5.33 -13.75
CA ALA A 258 23.69 5.53 -15.13
C ALA A 258 22.95 6.68 -15.86
N VAL A 259 21.68 6.92 -15.51
CA VAL A 259 20.82 7.93 -16.16
C VAL A 259 20.48 9.14 -15.27
N PHE A 260 20.75 9.03 -13.96
CA PHE A 260 20.50 10.06 -12.96
C PHE A 260 21.12 11.42 -13.31
N SER A 261 20.34 12.47 -13.09
CA SER A 261 20.78 13.87 -13.20
C SER A 261 20.81 14.55 -11.83
N ARG A 262 19.69 14.57 -11.11
CA ARG A 262 19.52 15.31 -9.85
C ARG A 262 18.34 14.79 -9.03
N TRP A 263 18.30 15.17 -7.76
CA TRP A 263 17.09 15.08 -6.94
C TRP A 263 16.27 16.35 -7.09
N VAL A 264 14.94 16.21 -7.12
CA VAL A 264 13.97 17.30 -7.26
C VAL A 264 12.83 17.12 -6.28
N ARG A 265 12.23 18.22 -5.81
CA ARG A 265 10.91 18.20 -5.18
C ARG A 265 9.81 18.22 -6.25
N PRO A 266 8.55 17.86 -5.91
CA PRO A 266 7.41 18.01 -6.82
C PRO A 266 7.32 19.41 -7.45
N ASP A 267 7.56 20.44 -6.65
CA ASP A 267 7.45 21.85 -7.05
C ASP A 267 8.50 22.28 -8.09
N ASP A 268 9.63 21.57 -8.17
CA ASP A 268 10.69 21.81 -9.17
C ASP A 268 10.32 21.30 -10.58
N ILE A 269 9.24 20.52 -10.69
CA ILE A 269 8.81 19.84 -11.94
C ILE A 269 7.30 19.96 -12.22
N CYS A 270 6.50 20.46 -11.27
CA CYS A 270 5.05 20.55 -11.37
C CYS A 270 4.51 21.79 -10.62
N ASN A 271 3.59 22.54 -11.26
CA ASN A 271 2.93 23.69 -10.64
C ASN A 271 1.78 23.32 -9.69
N ASN A 272 1.09 22.20 -9.91
CA ASN A 272 -0.10 21.79 -9.13
C ASN A 272 0.06 20.36 -8.58
N PRO A 273 1.10 20.06 -7.77
CA PRO A 273 1.25 18.74 -7.17
C PRO A 273 0.05 18.43 -6.25
N THR A 274 -0.28 17.15 -6.14
CA THR A 274 -1.43 16.66 -5.38
C THR A 274 -1.11 15.25 -4.89
N MET A 275 -1.63 14.87 -3.72
CA MET A 275 -1.32 13.55 -3.18
C MET A 275 -1.99 12.44 -3.99
N ILE A 276 -3.32 12.52 -4.10
CA ILE A 276 -4.15 11.60 -4.89
C ILE A 276 -5.27 12.42 -5.55
N TYR A 277 -5.39 12.36 -6.88
CA TYR A 277 -6.60 12.78 -7.59
C TYR A 277 -7.59 11.61 -7.69
N THR A 278 -7.11 10.40 -7.93
CA THR A 278 -7.91 9.17 -7.92
C THR A 278 -7.06 7.93 -7.67
N VAL A 279 -7.53 7.05 -6.78
CA VAL A 279 -6.90 5.75 -6.51
C VAL A 279 -7.14 4.81 -7.71
N SER A 280 -6.23 4.88 -8.70
CA SER A 280 -6.34 4.18 -9.98
C SER A 280 -5.17 3.20 -10.16
N SER A 281 -5.47 1.90 -10.26
CA SER A 281 -4.44 0.88 -10.56
C SER A 281 -3.87 1.01 -11.98
N PHE A 282 -4.58 1.75 -12.84
CA PHE A 282 -4.25 1.97 -14.24
C PHE A 282 -3.25 3.11 -14.46
N SER A 283 -3.21 4.08 -13.55
CA SER A 283 -2.25 5.18 -13.62
C SER A 283 -0.85 4.75 -13.19
N ILE A 284 -0.72 3.71 -12.38
CA ILE A 284 0.57 3.21 -11.88
C ILE A 284 1.46 2.70 -13.02
N LYS A 285 2.67 3.29 -13.08
CA LYS A 285 3.75 2.93 -13.99
C LYS A 285 5.05 2.72 -13.22
N GLN A 286 5.67 1.56 -13.43
CA GLN A 286 7.02 1.28 -12.95
C GLN A 286 8.07 1.73 -13.99
N THR A 287 9.23 2.17 -13.49
CA THR A 287 10.33 2.70 -14.29
C THR A 287 11.59 1.82 -14.17
N VAL A 288 12.76 2.41 -13.85
CA VAL A 288 14.06 1.74 -13.76
C VAL A 288 14.22 0.94 -12.45
N VAL A 289 13.23 1.00 -11.57
CA VAL A 289 13.17 0.27 -10.28
C VAL A 289 13.00 -1.23 -10.51
N SER A 290 13.76 -2.05 -9.79
CA SER A 290 13.81 -3.51 -9.91
C SER A 290 12.65 -4.26 -9.26
N ASP A 291 11.97 -3.64 -8.29
CA ASP A 291 10.90 -4.29 -7.51
C ASP A 291 9.54 -4.22 -8.21
N CYS A 292 9.28 -5.19 -9.09
CA CYS A 292 7.99 -5.32 -9.76
C CYS A 292 6.86 -5.83 -8.84
N SER A 293 7.19 -6.63 -7.84
CA SER A 293 6.19 -7.23 -6.95
C SER A 293 5.59 -6.19 -6.01
N PHE A 294 6.36 -5.21 -5.54
CA PHE A 294 5.79 -4.11 -4.76
C PHE A 294 4.82 -3.23 -5.59
N ILE A 295 5.15 -2.94 -6.85
CA ILE A 295 4.29 -2.12 -7.71
C ILE A 295 3.03 -2.89 -8.15
N ALA A 296 3.13 -4.20 -8.40
CA ALA A 296 1.95 -5.06 -8.58
C ALA A 296 1.07 -5.09 -7.31
N SER A 297 1.68 -5.14 -6.13
CA SER A 297 0.98 -5.11 -4.84
C SER A 297 0.24 -3.79 -4.60
N LEU A 298 0.85 -2.66 -5.00
CA LEU A 298 0.22 -1.35 -5.00
C LEU A 298 -0.97 -1.28 -5.96
N ALA A 299 -0.84 -1.88 -7.15
CA ALA A 299 -1.90 -1.91 -8.16
C ALA A 299 -3.14 -2.72 -7.74
N ILE A 300 -2.97 -3.90 -7.16
CA ILE A 300 -4.12 -4.67 -6.66
C ILE A 300 -4.77 -3.99 -5.43
N SER A 301 -3.98 -3.39 -4.55
CA SER A 301 -4.49 -2.67 -3.37
C SER A 301 -5.30 -1.43 -3.76
N ALA A 302 -4.84 -0.66 -4.76
CA ALA A 302 -5.59 0.45 -5.33
C ALA A 302 -6.90 0.01 -6.00
N ALA A 303 -6.87 -1.10 -6.75
CA ALA A 303 -8.07 -1.68 -7.38
C ALA A 303 -9.08 -2.20 -6.34
N TYR A 304 -8.60 -2.80 -5.25
CA TYR A 304 -9.43 -3.25 -4.13
C TYR A 304 -10.11 -2.08 -3.41
N GLU A 305 -9.35 -1.03 -3.07
CA GLU A 305 -9.88 0.14 -2.37
C GLU A 305 -11.03 0.77 -3.15
N ARG A 306 -10.84 1.00 -4.46
CA ARG A 306 -11.88 1.51 -5.34
C ARG A 306 -13.09 0.57 -5.44
N ARG A 307 -12.86 -0.75 -5.56
CA ARG A 307 -13.94 -1.73 -5.76
C ARG A 307 -14.84 -1.90 -4.53
N TYR A 308 -14.26 -1.91 -3.34
CA TYR A 308 -14.96 -2.25 -2.10
C TYR A 308 -15.15 -1.05 -1.18
N ASN A 309 -14.71 0.15 -1.58
CA ASN A 309 -14.72 1.38 -0.80
C ASN A 309 -14.06 1.19 0.59
N LYS A 310 -12.91 0.51 0.62
CA LYS A 310 -12.15 0.15 1.83
C LYS A 310 -10.74 0.68 1.71
N LYS A 311 -10.39 1.68 2.54
CA LYS A 311 -9.10 2.38 2.49
C LYS A 311 -7.92 1.46 2.84
N LEU A 312 -7.14 1.05 1.84
CA LEU A 312 -5.87 0.32 1.98
C LEU A 312 -4.65 1.18 1.64
N ILE A 313 -4.81 2.10 0.69
CA ILE A 313 -3.78 3.05 0.22
C ILE A 313 -3.97 4.41 0.88
N THR A 314 -5.18 4.96 0.87
CA THR A 314 -5.42 6.31 1.41
C THR A 314 -5.22 6.39 2.93
N SER A 315 -5.45 5.29 3.65
CA SER A 315 -5.36 5.20 5.12
C SER A 315 -3.93 5.09 5.67
N ILE A 316 -2.93 4.88 4.81
CA ILE A 316 -1.52 4.70 5.21
C ILE A 316 -0.63 5.90 4.90
N ILE A 317 -1.10 6.90 4.13
CA ILE A 317 -0.35 8.11 3.79
C ILE A 317 -0.78 9.26 4.73
N TYR A 318 0.19 10.03 5.22
CA TYR A 318 -0.01 11.21 6.07
C TYR A 318 0.89 12.38 5.61
N PRO A 319 0.50 13.66 5.77
CA PRO A 319 -0.68 14.14 6.51
C PRO A 319 -2.03 13.78 5.88
N GLN A 320 -3.09 13.85 6.69
CA GLN A 320 -4.46 13.59 6.28
C GLN A 320 -5.37 14.74 6.71
N ASN A 321 -6.28 15.12 5.83
CA ASN A 321 -7.30 16.13 6.12
C ASN A 321 -8.36 15.60 7.12
N ARG A 322 -9.31 16.46 7.49
CA ARG A 322 -10.44 16.16 8.41
C ARG A 322 -11.32 14.95 8.03
N LYS A 323 -11.25 14.46 6.79
CA LYS A 323 -11.98 13.27 6.29
C LYS A 323 -11.12 11.99 6.33
N GLY A 324 -9.91 12.06 6.87
CA GLY A 324 -8.92 10.98 6.80
C GLY A 324 -8.52 10.66 5.35
N GLU A 325 -8.44 11.69 4.49
CA GLU A 325 -7.95 11.57 3.12
C GLU A 325 -6.55 12.21 3.06
N PRO A 326 -5.57 11.59 2.38
CA PRO A 326 -4.21 12.07 2.38
C PRO A 326 -4.07 13.36 1.56
N GLU A 327 -3.35 14.33 2.10
CA GLU A 327 -3.20 15.66 1.52
C GLU A 327 -1.77 15.94 1.06
N TYR A 328 -1.61 16.88 0.14
CA TYR A 328 -0.30 17.35 -0.29
C TYR A 328 0.24 18.35 0.74
N ASN A 329 1.47 18.14 1.18
CA ASN A 329 2.21 18.98 2.11
C ASN A 329 3.32 19.76 1.37
N PRO A 330 3.20 21.08 1.20
CA PRO A 330 4.24 21.91 0.58
C PRO A 330 5.48 22.09 1.46
N CYS A 331 5.42 21.70 2.75
CA CYS A 331 6.61 21.58 3.58
C CYS A 331 7.41 20.30 3.28
N GLY A 332 6.92 19.41 2.40
CA GLY A 332 7.67 18.27 1.88
C GLY A 332 8.00 17.16 2.89
N LYS A 333 7.28 17.09 4.02
CA LYS A 333 7.33 15.99 4.98
C LYS A 333 6.14 15.06 4.80
N TYR A 334 6.40 13.76 4.70
CA TYR A 334 5.36 12.75 4.66
C TYR A 334 5.65 11.61 5.63
N MET A 335 4.60 10.91 6.05
CA MET A 335 4.69 9.69 6.83
C MET A 335 3.88 8.60 6.14
N VAL A 336 4.49 7.44 5.93
CA VAL A 336 3.80 6.24 5.44
C VAL A 336 3.77 5.20 6.54
N LYS A 337 2.60 4.62 6.80
CA LYS A 337 2.40 3.53 7.77
C LYS A 337 2.54 2.19 7.04
N LEU A 338 3.66 1.49 7.27
CA LEU A 338 3.94 0.18 6.67
C LEU A 338 3.98 -0.90 7.75
N HIS A 339 3.50 -2.11 7.45
CA HIS A 339 3.49 -3.24 8.37
C HIS A 339 4.81 -4.02 8.27
N ILE A 340 5.82 -3.58 9.01
CA ILE A 340 7.20 -4.06 8.91
C ILE A 340 7.59 -4.76 10.20
N ASN A 341 8.23 -5.92 10.11
CA ASN A 341 8.57 -6.75 11.28
C ASN A 341 7.32 -6.98 12.16
N GLY A 342 6.24 -7.44 11.53
CA GLY A 342 4.96 -7.86 12.14
C GLY A 342 4.11 -6.80 12.85
N VAL A 343 4.55 -5.53 12.89
CA VAL A 343 3.75 -4.41 13.42
C VAL A 343 3.63 -3.28 12.39
N PRO A 344 2.55 -2.49 12.40
CA PRO A 344 2.52 -1.18 11.77
C PRO A 344 3.65 -0.30 12.34
N ARG A 345 4.46 0.31 11.49
CA ARG A 345 5.56 1.22 11.83
C ARG A 345 5.45 2.51 11.04
N LYS A 346 5.89 3.63 11.63
CA LYS A 346 5.94 4.91 10.90
C LYS A 346 7.23 5.04 10.09
N VAL A 347 7.08 5.40 8.82
CA VAL A 347 8.19 5.69 7.91
C VAL A 347 8.10 7.15 7.49
N ILE A 348 8.87 8.01 8.16
CA ILE A 348 9.00 9.43 7.78
C ILE A 348 9.91 9.52 6.56
N ILE A 349 9.50 10.30 5.55
CA ILE A 349 10.27 10.62 4.34
C ILE A 349 10.19 12.12 4.03
N ASP A 350 11.20 12.64 3.33
CA ASP A 350 11.03 13.86 2.53
C ASP A 350 10.43 13.53 1.15
N ASP A 351 10.13 14.54 0.34
CA ASP A 351 9.51 14.40 -0.99
C ASP A 351 10.48 14.48 -2.17
N PHE A 352 11.79 14.52 -1.93
CA PHE A 352 12.76 14.54 -3.02
C PHE A 352 12.73 13.23 -3.83
N LEU A 353 12.50 13.32 -5.14
CA LEU A 353 12.50 12.21 -6.07
C LEU A 353 13.70 12.30 -7.03
N PRO A 354 14.27 11.18 -7.50
CA PRO A 354 15.37 11.18 -8.45
C PRO A 354 14.84 11.33 -9.88
N VAL A 355 15.47 12.19 -10.70
CA VAL A 355 15.15 12.35 -12.12
C VAL A 355 16.36 12.09 -13.03
N ASP A 356 16.06 11.70 -14.27
CA ASP A 356 17.01 11.61 -15.37
C ASP A 356 17.35 12.99 -15.97
N ARG A 357 18.12 13.00 -17.05
CA ARG A 357 18.53 14.24 -17.76
C ARG A 357 17.40 14.94 -18.53
N ASN A 358 16.31 14.23 -18.79
CA ASN A 358 15.12 14.74 -19.47
C ASN A 358 14.06 15.27 -18.48
N GLY A 359 14.27 15.05 -17.17
CA GLY A 359 13.31 15.38 -16.11
C GLY A 359 12.33 14.26 -15.79
N GLU A 360 12.53 13.06 -16.33
CA GLU A 360 11.71 11.88 -16.05
C GLU A 360 12.06 11.26 -14.70
N LEU A 361 11.03 10.86 -13.94
CA LEU A 361 11.19 10.22 -12.64
C LEU A 361 11.83 8.84 -12.77
N LEU A 362 12.84 8.57 -11.93
CA LEU A 362 13.56 7.29 -11.84
C LEU A 362 13.01 6.34 -10.75
N CYS A 363 12.01 6.81 -10.01
CA CYS A 363 11.10 6.03 -9.17
C CYS A 363 9.83 5.64 -9.98
N SER A 364 9.00 4.74 -9.48
CA SER A 364 7.67 4.48 -10.04
C SER A 364 6.76 5.70 -9.83
N TYR A 365 5.80 5.91 -10.73
CA TYR A 365 4.97 7.12 -10.75
C TYR A 365 3.55 6.87 -11.27
N SER A 366 2.68 7.87 -11.11
CA SER A 366 1.36 7.90 -11.75
C SER A 366 1.44 8.51 -13.15
N SER A 367 0.66 7.99 -14.09
CA SER A 367 0.49 8.55 -15.44
C SER A 367 0.01 10.02 -15.41
N ASN A 368 -0.56 10.46 -14.29
CA ASN A 368 -0.68 11.86 -13.93
C ASN A 368 0.58 12.32 -13.16
N ARG A 369 1.42 13.13 -13.80
CA ARG A 369 2.67 13.65 -13.21
C ARG A 369 2.47 14.52 -11.97
N ASN A 370 1.24 14.98 -11.73
CA ASN A 370 0.90 15.78 -10.56
C ASN A 370 0.56 14.90 -9.32
N GLU A 371 0.36 13.58 -9.47
CA GLU A 371 0.10 12.67 -8.36
C GLU A 371 1.39 12.10 -7.74
N LEU A 372 1.51 12.18 -6.42
CA LEU A 372 2.74 11.79 -5.70
C LEU A 372 2.67 10.44 -4.98
N TRP A 373 1.48 9.93 -4.70
CA TRP A 373 1.28 8.76 -3.82
C TRP A 373 2.08 7.52 -4.22
N VAL A 374 2.17 7.20 -5.52
CA VAL A 374 2.92 6.05 -6.03
C VAL A 374 4.41 6.18 -5.66
N SER A 375 5.02 7.32 -5.98
CA SER A 375 6.44 7.58 -5.76
C SER A 375 6.79 7.69 -4.28
N LEU A 376 5.90 8.25 -3.46
CA LEU A 376 6.12 8.40 -2.02
C LEU A 376 5.96 7.07 -1.26
N ILE A 377 4.99 6.22 -1.62
CA ILE A 377 4.86 4.88 -1.04
C ILE A 377 6.05 4.00 -1.43
N GLU A 378 6.45 3.99 -2.72
CA GLU A 378 7.67 3.28 -3.16
C GLU A 378 8.90 3.79 -2.40
N LYS A 379 9.08 5.10 -2.29
CA LYS A 379 10.20 5.70 -1.55
C LYS A 379 10.22 5.29 -0.09
N ALA A 380 9.06 5.25 0.59
CA ALA A 380 8.99 4.77 1.98
C ALA A 380 9.42 3.31 2.10
N TYR A 381 8.93 2.43 1.21
CA TYR A 381 9.31 1.01 1.21
C TYR A 381 10.80 0.81 0.91
N MET A 382 11.32 1.48 -0.13
CA MET A 382 12.74 1.46 -0.49
C MET A 382 13.63 2.05 0.62
N LYS A 383 13.15 3.03 1.40
CA LYS A 383 13.87 3.52 2.59
C LYS A 383 14.05 2.42 3.63
N VAL A 384 13.00 1.64 3.92
CA VAL A 384 13.06 0.49 4.83
C VAL A 384 14.02 -0.59 4.28
N MET A 385 13.94 -0.90 2.99
CA MET A 385 14.83 -1.88 2.33
C MET A 385 16.26 -1.38 2.09
N GLY A 386 16.58 -0.14 2.47
CA GLY A 386 17.94 0.41 2.47
C GLY A 386 18.41 0.98 1.13
N GLY A 387 17.48 1.43 0.28
CA GLY A 387 17.71 2.09 -1.01
C GLY A 387 16.98 1.43 -2.17
N TYR A 388 17.07 2.06 -3.35
CA TYR A 388 16.53 1.52 -4.61
C TYR A 388 17.38 0.40 -5.21
N ASP A 389 18.57 0.17 -4.67
CA ASP A 389 19.40 -1.00 -5.01
C ASP A 389 18.90 -2.25 -4.26
N PHE A 390 17.66 -2.61 -4.57
CA PHE A 390 16.92 -3.75 -4.01
C PHE A 390 16.59 -4.72 -5.16
N PRO A 391 16.99 -6.00 -5.10
CA PRO A 391 16.89 -6.94 -6.23
C PRO A 391 15.45 -7.38 -6.56
N GLY A 392 14.44 -6.87 -5.85
CA GLY A 392 13.07 -7.33 -5.89
C GLY A 392 12.80 -8.41 -4.84
N SER A 393 11.52 -8.60 -4.54
CA SER A 393 11.01 -9.46 -3.47
C SER A 393 10.04 -10.50 -4.06
N ASN A 394 8.93 -10.76 -3.38
CA ASN A 394 7.77 -11.43 -3.92
C ASN A 394 6.52 -10.77 -3.34
N SER A 395 5.41 -10.82 -4.09
CA SER A 395 4.22 -10.02 -3.79
C SER A 395 3.55 -10.33 -2.46
N ASN A 396 3.79 -11.49 -1.86
CA ASN A 396 3.28 -11.77 -0.52
C ASN A 396 4.01 -10.96 0.57
N ILE A 397 5.32 -10.70 0.44
CA ILE A 397 6.06 -9.83 1.40
C ILE A 397 5.54 -8.41 1.23
N ASP A 398 5.39 -7.98 -0.02
CA ASP A 398 5.01 -6.62 -0.37
C ASP A 398 3.57 -6.30 0.02
N LEU A 399 2.61 -7.19 -0.26
CA LEU A 399 1.22 -7.05 0.18
C LEU A 399 1.12 -7.07 1.70
N HIS A 400 1.83 -7.97 2.37
CA HIS A 400 1.87 -7.99 3.84
C HIS A 400 2.48 -6.69 4.40
N ALA A 401 3.58 -6.19 3.83
CA ALA A 401 4.20 -4.93 4.22
C ALA A 401 3.33 -3.68 3.95
N LEU A 402 2.53 -3.71 2.88
CA LEU A 402 1.67 -2.61 2.49
C LEU A 402 0.34 -2.58 3.28
N THR A 403 -0.19 -3.76 3.65
CA THR A 403 -1.58 -3.88 4.14
C THR A 403 -1.75 -4.61 5.48
N GLY A 404 -0.75 -5.36 5.94
CA GLY A 404 -0.86 -6.28 7.09
C GLY A 404 -1.72 -7.52 6.84
N TRP A 405 -2.13 -7.79 5.59
CA TRP A 405 -2.94 -8.96 5.23
C TRP A 405 -2.12 -10.26 5.23
N ILE A 406 -2.78 -11.41 5.42
CA ILE A 406 -2.10 -12.69 5.72
C ILE A 406 -1.67 -13.39 4.41
N PRO A 407 -0.36 -13.60 4.17
CA PRO A 407 0.16 -14.09 2.88
C PRO A 407 0.14 -15.62 2.72
N GLU A 408 -0.38 -16.13 1.61
CA GLU A 408 -0.40 -17.55 1.22
C GLU A 408 0.11 -17.73 -0.24
N ARG A 409 0.81 -18.83 -0.53
CA ARG A 409 1.45 -19.08 -1.84
C ARG A 409 0.98 -20.40 -2.44
N ILE A 410 0.43 -20.36 -3.65
CA ILE A 410 0.03 -21.55 -4.41
C ILE A 410 1.02 -21.75 -5.57
N ALA A 411 1.68 -22.91 -5.62
CA ALA A 411 2.53 -23.30 -6.75
C ALA A 411 1.68 -23.97 -7.84
N MET A 412 1.95 -23.65 -9.11
CA MET A 412 1.26 -24.27 -10.25
C MET A 412 2.00 -25.46 -10.86
N HIS A 413 3.33 -25.43 -10.77
CA HIS A 413 4.24 -26.34 -11.51
C HIS A 413 5.17 -27.14 -10.60
N SER A 414 4.85 -27.31 -9.32
CA SER A 414 5.68 -28.08 -8.39
C SER A 414 5.47 -29.59 -8.54
N ASP A 415 6.57 -30.33 -8.71
CA ASP A 415 6.59 -31.79 -8.95
C ASP A 415 5.85 -32.64 -7.89
N ASN A 416 5.68 -32.10 -6.67
CA ASN A 416 5.15 -32.82 -5.51
C ASN A 416 3.73 -32.39 -5.08
N GLN A 417 3.06 -31.49 -5.80
CA GLN A 417 1.70 -31.03 -5.47
C GLN A 417 0.76 -31.26 -6.65
N SER A 418 -0.36 -31.96 -6.41
CA SER A 418 -1.43 -32.09 -7.40
C SER A 418 -2.22 -30.78 -7.47
N PHE A 419 -1.66 -29.77 -8.15
CA PHE A 419 -2.31 -28.48 -8.39
C PHE A 419 -3.67 -28.67 -9.09
N ASN A 420 -4.75 -28.56 -8.31
CA ASN A 420 -6.11 -28.70 -8.83
C ASN A 420 -6.57 -27.36 -9.43
N LYS A 421 -6.55 -27.28 -10.76
CA LYS A 421 -6.92 -26.09 -11.53
C LYS A 421 -8.35 -25.62 -11.25
N ASP A 422 -9.30 -26.54 -11.11
CA ASP A 422 -10.73 -26.22 -10.98
C ASP A 422 -11.09 -25.77 -9.57
N ASP A 423 -10.58 -26.47 -8.55
CA ASP A 423 -10.80 -26.09 -7.15
C ASP A 423 -10.08 -24.78 -6.80
N THR A 424 -8.86 -24.58 -7.32
CA THR A 424 -8.14 -23.31 -7.17
C THR A 424 -8.93 -22.17 -7.81
N PHE A 425 -9.32 -22.28 -9.09
CA PHE A 425 -10.08 -21.21 -9.74
C PHE A 425 -11.38 -20.87 -9.00
N ARG A 426 -12.12 -21.90 -8.56
CA ARG A 426 -13.37 -21.72 -7.81
C ARG A 426 -13.15 -20.96 -6.49
N MET A 427 -12.08 -21.29 -5.77
CA MET A 427 -11.67 -20.59 -4.55
C MET A 427 -11.29 -19.14 -4.85
N LEU A 428 -10.44 -18.88 -5.86
CA LEU A 428 -10.04 -17.53 -6.25
C LEU A 428 -11.27 -16.69 -6.62
N TYR A 429 -12.11 -17.19 -7.53
CA TYR A 429 -13.31 -16.49 -8.01
C TYR A 429 -14.24 -16.10 -6.85
N GLN A 430 -14.55 -17.04 -5.95
CA GLN A 430 -15.47 -16.79 -4.83
C GLN A 430 -14.89 -15.78 -3.83
N ARG A 431 -13.62 -15.93 -3.44
CA ARG A 431 -12.98 -15.09 -2.41
C ARG A 431 -12.70 -13.69 -2.94
N PHE A 432 -12.25 -13.59 -4.18
CA PHE A 432 -12.00 -12.33 -4.85
C PHE A 432 -13.24 -11.43 -4.91
N HIS A 433 -14.41 -11.99 -5.26
CA HIS A 433 -15.68 -11.25 -5.35
C HIS A 433 -16.30 -10.89 -4.00
N ARG A 434 -15.95 -11.60 -2.92
CA ARG A 434 -16.34 -11.23 -1.54
C ARG A 434 -15.47 -10.10 -0.97
N GLY A 435 -14.33 -9.81 -1.61
CA GLY A 435 -13.32 -8.91 -1.06
C GLY A 435 -12.55 -9.53 0.10
N ASP A 436 -12.42 -10.86 0.08
CA ASP A 436 -11.73 -11.67 1.08
C ASP A 436 -10.21 -11.74 0.85
N VAL A 437 -9.74 -11.47 -0.37
CA VAL A 437 -8.36 -11.75 -0.80
C VAL A 437 -7.87 -10.73 -1.86
N LEU A 438 -6.59 -10.35 -1.78
CA LEU A 438 -5.83 -9.68 -2.83
C LEU A 438 -5.01 -10.74 -3.57
N ILE A 439 -4.96 -10.65 -4.90
CA ILE A 439 -4.35 -11.69 -5.73
C ILE A 439 -3.31 -11.07 -6.67
N THR A 440 -2.12 -11.64 -6.67
CA THR A 440 -1.07 -11.39 -7.68
C THR A 440 -0.56 -12.73 -8.20
N THR A 441 0.08 -12.73 -9.36
CA THR A 441 0.66 -13.93 -9.97
C THR A 441 2.02 -13.58 -10.57
N ALA A 442 2.94 -14.54 -10.65
CA ALA A 442 4.25 -14.31 -11.24
C ALA A 442 4.65 -15.40 -12.23
N THR A 443 5.35 -14.96 -13.26
CA THR A 443 5.96 -15.80 -14.29
C THR A 443 7.22 -16.49 -13.76
N GLY A 444 7.51 -17.67 -14.29
CA GLY A 444 8.73 -18.41 -14.00
C GLY A 444 9.98 -17.88 -14.70
N VAL A 445 11.03 -18.69 -14.68
CA VAL A 445 12.18 -18.52 -15.57
C VAL A 445 11.75 -18.89 -16.99
N MET A 446 11.94 -17.98 -17.93
CA MET A 446 11.72 -18.17 -19.37
C MET A 446 12.78 -17.40 -20.14
N THR A 447 13.02 -17.77 -21.39
CA THR A 447 13.95 -17.03 -22.25
C THR A 447 13.38 -15.65 -22.64
N GLU A 448 14.25 -14.70 -22.98
CA GLU A 448 13.79 -13.39 -23.49
C GLU A 448 13.00 -13.54 -24.79
N GLU A 449 13.35 -14.52 -25.65
CA GLU A 449 12.62 -14.84 -26.88
C GLU A 449 11.19 -15.36 -26.61
N GLU A 450 11.01 -16.25 -25.63
CA GLU A 450 9.68 -16.71 -25.21
C GLU A 450 8.86 -15.59 -24.58
N GLY A 451 9.51 -14.76 -23.76
CA GLY A 451 8.91 -13.58 -23.16
C GLY A 451 8.42 -12.61 -24.23
N GLU A 452 9.26 -12.25 -25.20
CA GLU A 452 8.84 -11.39 -26.31
C GLU A 452 7.75 -12.04 -27.16
N LYS A 453 7.86 -13.33 -27.49
CA LYS A 453 6.88 -14.07 -28.29
C LYS A 453 5.48 -14.03 -27.68
N TRP A 454 5.36 -14.24 -26.37
CA TRP A 454 4.08 -14.26 -25.65
C TRP A 454 3.70 -12.92 -25.03
N GLY A 455 4.60 -11.94 -25.04
CA GLY A 455 4.39 -10.63 -24.39
C GLY A 455 4.40 -10.70 -22.86
N LEU A 456 5.19 -11.60 -22.31
CA LEU A 456 5.40 -11.81 -20.88
C LEU A 456 6.85 -11.45 -20.51
N VAL A 457 7.03 -10.92 -19.31
CA VAL A 457 8.35 -10.67 -18.71
C VAL A 457 8.75 -11.90 -17.85
N PRO A 458 9.99 -12.41 -17.92
CA PRO A 458 10.48 -13.49 -17.05
C PRO A 458 10.60 -13.07 -15.58
N THR A 459 10.28 -13.96 -14.65
CA THR A 459 10.44 -13.79 -13.19
C THR A 459 9.76 -12.54 -12.60
N HIS A 460 8.61 -12.16 -13.14
CA HIS A 460 7.95 -10.85 -12.96
C HIS A 460 6.54 -10.98 -12.41
N ALA A 461 6.11 -9.99 -11.62
CA ALA A 461 4.82 -10.00 -10.92
C ALA A 461 3.73 -9.18 -11.64
N TYR A 462 2.51 -9.69 -11.61
CA TYR A 462 1.32 -9.11 -12.23
C TYR A 462 0.18 -9.04 -11.20
N ALA A 463 -0.59 -7.96 -11.23
CA ALA A 463 -1.78 -7.79 -10.39
C ALA A 463 -3.03 -8.39 -11.05
N VAL A 464 -3.81 -9.20 -10.33
CA VAL A 464 -5.07 -9.78 -10.82
C VAL A 464 -6.21 -8.79 -10.55
N LEU A 465 -6.50 -7.93 -11.53
CA LEU A 465 -7.47 -6.85 -11.41
C LEU A 465 -8.93 -7.29 -11.52
N ASP A 466 -9.25 -8.37 -12.24
CA ASP A 466 -10.61 -8.93 -12.30
C ASP A 466 -10.59 -10.44 -12.60
N ILE A 467 -11.65 -11.16 -12.22
CA ILE A 467 -11.82 -12.59 -12.52
C ILE A 467 -13.25 -12.77 -13.04
N ARG A 468 -13.44 -13.49 -14.14
CA ARG A 468 -14.76 -13.70 -14.76
C ARG A 468 -14.92 -15.13 -15.28
N GLU A 469 -16.15 -15.59 -15.37
CA GLU A 469 -16.50 -16.89 -15.98
C GLU A 469 -17.55 -16.67 -17.07
N TYR A 470 -17.34 -17.25 -18.26
CA TYR A 470 -18.25 -17.11 -19.38
C TYR A 470 -18.38 -18.40 -20.18
N LYS A 471 -19.60 -18.96 -20.26
CA LYS A 471 -19.92 -20.22 -20.98
C LYS A 471 -18.92 -21.35 -20.62
N GLY A 472 -18.58 -21.49 -19.34
CA GLY A 472 -17.64 -22.51 -18.82
C GLY A 472 -16.16 -22.23 -19.09
N LYS A 473 -15.79 -21.03 -19.58
CA LYS A 473 -14.40 -20.57 -19.69
C LYS A 473 -14.08 -19.54 -18.62
N CYS A 474 -12.87 -19.62 -18.08
CA CYS A 474 -12.43 -18.86 -16.93
C CYS A 474 -11.39 -17.81 -17.34
N PHE A 475 -11.59 -16.53 -16.98
CA PHE A 475 -10.77 -15.41 -17.43
C PHE A 475 -10.25 -14.56 -16.28
N LEU A 476 -9.03 -14.06 -16.41
CA LEU A 476 -8.40 -13.16 -15.45
C LEU A 476 -7.91 -11.91 -16.18
N LEU A 477 -8.18 -10.74 -15.60
CA LEU A 477 -7.67 -9.44 -16.07
C LEU A 477 -6.39 -9.14 -15.32
N LEU A 478 -5.25 -9.18 -15.99
CA LEU A 478 -3.95 -8.91 -15.38
C LEU A 478 -3.47 -7.49 -15.68
N LYS A 479 -2.69 -6.91 -14.78
CA LYS A 479 -1.92 -5.67 -14.97
C LYS A 479 -0.44 -5.95 -14.81
N ASN A 480 0.32 -5.68 -15.87
CA ASN A 480 1.76 -5.51 -15.84
C ASN A 480 2.10 -4.11 -15.31
N PRO A 481 2.93 -3.97 -14.26
CA PRO A 481 3.50 -2.69 -13.83
C PRO A 481 4.30 -1.96 -14.92
N TRP A 482 5.00 -2.70 -15.79
CA TRP A 482 5.72 -2.17 -16.95
C TRP A 482 4.69 -1.90 -18.05
N SER A 483 4.26 -0.64 -18.18
CA SER A 483 3.08 -0.23 -18.97
C SER A 483 3.29 -0.21 -20.50
N HIS A 484 4.01 -1.19 -21.04
CA HIS A 484 4.41 -1.29 -22.46
C HIS A 484 4.56 -2.74 -22.95
N LEU A 485 4.14 -3.73 -22.15
CA LEU A 485 4.19 -5.16 -22.49
C LEU A 485 2.89 -5.85 -22.06
N ARG A 486 2.21 -6.46 -23.03
CA ARG A 486 0.96 -7.21 -22.87
C ARG A 486 1.06 -8.59 -23.52
N TRP A 487 0.27 -9.51 -22.96
CA TRP A 487 -0.02 -10.83 -23.51
C TRP A 487 -0.39 -10.81 -25.00
N LYS A 488 0.33 -11.60 -25.81
CA LYS A 488 0.17 -11.75 -27.27
C LYS A 488 -0.57 -13.04 -27.68
N GLY A 489 -0.97 -13.88 -26.72
CA GLY A 489 -1.63 -15.15 -26.97
C GLY A 489 -3.16 -15.03 -27.14
N ARG A 490 -3.90 -16.07 -26.70
CA ARG A 490 -5.37 -16.12 -26.83
C ARG A 490 -6.02 -14.99 -26.02
N TYR A 491 -7.02 -14.33 -26.60
CA TYR A 491 -7.71 -13.17 -26.02
C TYR A 491 -6.79 -11.95 -25.77
N SER A 492 -5.69 -11.83 -26.52
CA SER A 492 -4.92 -10.59 -26.66
C SER A 492 -5.70 -9.53 -27.46
N GLU A 493 -5.21 -8.28 -27.52
CA GLU A 493 -5.82 -7.23 -28.34
C GLU A 493 -5.71 -7.47 -29.86
N ARG A 494 -4.92 -8.46 -30.29
CA ARG A 494 -4.71 -8.84 -31.70
C ARG A 494 -5.30 -10.20 -32.08
N ASP A 495 -5.97 -10.88 -31.15
CA ASP A 495 -6.54 -12.22 -31.40
C ASP A 495 -7.89 -12.14 -32.12
N GLU A 496 -7.87 -12.12 -33.45
CA GLU A 496 -9.08 -12.11 -34.27
C GLU A 496 -9.89 -13.42 -34.22
N LYS A 497 -9.38 -14.49 -33.59
CA LYS A 497 -9.96 -15.85 -33.68
C LYS A 497 -10.79 -16.27 -32.47
N ASN A 498 -10.32 -15.99 -31.25
CA ASN A 498 -11.01 -16.46 -30.04
C ASN A 498 -12.03 -15.45 -29.49
N TRP A 499 -11.91 -14.18 -29.86
CA TRP A 499 -12.91 -13.17 -29.50
C TRP A 499 -14.24 -13.40 -30.24
N THR A 500 -15.34 -13.39 -29.49
CA THR A 500 -16.71 -13.39 -30.05
C THR A 500 -17.43 -12.12 -29.61
N PRO A 501 -18.39 -11.58 -30.38
CA PRO A 501 -19.11 -10.35 -29.99
C PRO A 501 -19.74 -10.43 -28.60
N ASP A 502 -20.34 -11.57 -28.24
CA ASP A 502 -20.90 -11.76 -26.89
C ASP A 502 -19.83 -11.73 -25.79
N LEU A 503 -18.68 -12.38 -26.01
CA LEU A 503 -17.59 -12.44 -25.03
C LEU A 503 -16.92 -11.07 -24.88
N LEU A 504 -16.69 -10.38 -25.99
CA LEU A 504 -16.22 -8.99 -26.01
C LEU A 504 -17.17 -8.09 -25.23
N LYS A 505 -18.50 -8.26 -25.38
CA LYS A 505 -19.50 -7.53 -24.60
C LYS A 505 -19.51 -7.93 -23.12
N TYR A 506 -19.38 -9.22 -22.81
CA TYR A 506 -19.43 -9.73 -21.42
C TYR A 506 -18.21 -9.32 -20.59
N LEU A 507 -17.01 -9.41 -21.16
CA LEU A 507 -15.80 -8.86 -20.55
C LEU A 507 -15.66 -7.34 -20.80
N ASN A 508 -16.53 -6.76 -21.66
CA ASN A 508 -16.50 -5.40 -22.20
C ASN A 508 -15.05 -4.96 -22.52
N PHE A 509 -14.39 -5.79 -23.31
CA PHE A 509 -13.08 -5.51 -23.86
C PHE A 509 -13.25 -4.96 -25.26
N ASP A 510 -12.59 -3.83 -25.57
CA ASP A 510 -12.45 -3.37 -26.96
C ASP A 510 -11.00 -3.54 -27.43
N PRO A 511 -10.74 -4.50 -28.34
CA PRO A 511 -9.43 -4.70 -28.95
C PRO A 511 -8.91 -3.45 -29.66
N LYS A 512 -9.78 -2.62 -30.26
CA LYS A 512 -9.35 -1.44 -31.03
C LYS A 512 -8.79 -0.33 -30.13
N THR A 513 -9.48 -0.02 -29.03
CA THR A 513 -9.00 0.91 -28.01
C THR A 513 -7.76 0.37 -27.31
N ALA A 514 -7.72 -0.94 -27.02
CA ALA A 514 -6.54 -1.58 -26.44
C ALA A 514 -5.31 -1.46 -27.37
N GLN A 515 -5.44 -1.69 -28.68
CA GLN A 515 -4.34 -1.49 -29.64
C GLN A 515 -3.82 -0.04 -29.71
N LYS A 516 -4.68 0.96 -29.47
CA LYS A 516 -4.30 2.39 -29.48
C LYS A 516 -3.60 2.85 -28.19
N PHE A 517 -3.92 2.25 -27.04
CA PHE A 517 -3.43 2.71 -25.74
C PHE A 517 -2.94 1.53 -24.88
N ASP A 518 -1.62 1.45 -24.69
CA ASP A 518 -1.04 0.50 -23.75
C ASP A 518 -0.97 1.07 -22.32
N ASN A 519 -1.55 0.33 -21.38
CA ASN A 519 -1.55 0.57 -19.95
C ASN A 519 -1.03 -0.67 -19.16
N GLY A 520 -0.56 -1.70 -19.85
CA GLY A 520 -0.12 -2.99 -19.29
C GLY A 520 -1.28 -3.91 -18.87
N VAL A 521 -2.54 -3.57 -19.16
CA VAL A 521 -3.71 -4.41 -18.79
C VAL A 521 -4.12 -5.31 -19.94
N PHE A 522 -4.37 -6.59 -19.66
CA PHE A 522 -4.83 -7.58 -20.65
C PHE A 522 -5.68 -8.68 -20.00
N TRP A 523 -6.58 -9.29 -20.78
CA TRP A 523 -7.25 -10.53 -20.39
C TRP A 523 -6.38 -11.74 -20.75
N ILE A 524 -6.41 -12.76 -19.90
CA ILE A 524 -5.85 -14.09 -20.16
C ILE A 524 -6.86 -15.14 -19.71
N ILE A 525 -6.91 -16.29 -20.40
CA ILE A 525 -7.74 -17.43 -19.98
C ILE A 525 -7.00 -18.30 -18.97
N TRP A 526 -7.72 -18.92 -18.04
CA TRP A 526 -7.17 -19.66 -16.91
C TRP A 526 -6.21 -20.79 -17.33
N GLU A 527 -6.45 -21.47 -18.45
CA GLU A 527 -5.56 -22.54 -18.90
C GLU A 527 -4.19 -22.00 -19.36
N ASP A 528 -4.17 -20.83 -20.01
CA ASP A 528 -2.93 -20.16 -20.43
C ASP A 528 -2.19 -19.60 -19.18
N LEU A 529 -2.91 -19.02 -18.22
CA LEU A 529 -2.30 -18.61 -16.95
C LEU A 529 -1.65 -19.82 -16.25
N CYS A 530 -2.35 -20.95 -16.17
CA CYS A 530 -1.83 -22.22 -15.66
C CYS A 530 -0.79 -22.94 -16.56
N GLN A 531 -0.27 -22.27 -17.60
CA GLN A 531 0.78 -22.76 -18.49
C GLN A 531 2.03 -21.87 -18.48
N TYR A 532 1.87 -20.57 -18.24
CA TYR A 532 2.96 -19.58 -18.34
C TYR A 532 3.34 -18.91 -17.00
N TYR A 533 2.63 -19.23 -15.91
CA TYR A 533 2.85 -18.66 -14.58
C TYR A 533 3.11 -19.77 -13.55
N ASP A 534 4.13 -19.58 -12.71
CA ASP A 534 4.58 -20.62 -11.77
C ASP A 534 3.81 -20.58 -10.44
N VAL A 535 3.21 -19.42 -10.12
CA VAL A 535 2.78 -19.11 -8.75
C VAL A 535 1.63 -18.10 -8.71
N ILE A 536 0.70 -18.35 -7.78
CA ILE A 536 -0.24 -17.35 -7.28
C ILE A 536 0.14 -16.96 -5.85
N TYR A 537 0.13 -15.66 -5.61
CA TYR A 537 0.33 -15.03 -4.33
C TYR A 537 -1.01 -14.46 -3.86
N LEU A 538 -1.49 -14.99 -2.73
CA LEU A 538 -2.72 -14.58 -2.07
C LEU A 538 -2.38 -13.78 -0.82
N SER A 539 -3.08 -12.68 -0.59
CA SER A 539 -3.07 -12.00 0.70
C SER A 539 -4.49 -11.94 1.22
N TRP A 540 -4.74 -12.57 2.37
CA TRP A 540 -6.06 -12.75 2.97
C TRP A 540 -6.41 -11.62 3.91
N ASN A 541 -7.65 -11.14 3.82
CA ASN A 541 -8.19 -10.13 4.71
C ASN A 541 -8.18 -10.62 6.17
N PRO A 542 -7.49 -9.94 7.11
CA PRO A 542 -7.45 -10.33 8.52
C PRO A 542 -8.85 -10.45 9.16
N ALA A 543 -9.84 -9.72 8.67
CA ALA A 543 -11.22 -9.77 9.17
C ALA A 543 -11.95 -11.12 8.94
N LEU A 544 -11.35 -12.06 8.21
CA LEU A 544 -11.84 -13.44 8.08
C LEU A 544 -11.53 -14.29 9.32
N PHE A 545 -10.51 -13.90 10.07
CA PHE A 545 -10.00 -14.60 11.24
C PHE A 545 -10.57 -13.91 12.47
N LYS A 546 -11.51 -14.58 13.15
CA LYS A 546 -12.17 -14.05 14.35
C LYS A 546 -11.23 -14.01 15.55
N GLU A 547 -10.26 -14.92 15.54
CA GLU A 547 -9.33 -15.17 16.63
C GLU A 547 -7.93 -14.99 16.08
N SER A 548 -7.17 -14.08 16.70
CA SER A 548 -5.78 -13.80 16.34
C SER A 548 -4.96 -13.60 17.61
N SER A 549 -3.76 -14.17 17.64
CA SER A 549 -2.81 -14.05 18.73
C SER A 549 -1.39 -13.94 18.15
N CYS A 550 -0.72 -12.83 18.43
CA CYS A 550 0.69 -12.63 18.12
C CYS A 550 1.53 -12.83 19.39
N ILE A 551 2.73 -13.40 19.25
CA ILE A 551 3.73 -13.49 20.31
C ILE A 551 5.07 -13.02 19.75
N HIS A 552 5.76 -12.10 20.44
CA HIS A 552 7.09 -11.66 20.05
C HIS A 552 8.17 -12.39 20.87
N SER A 553 9.16 -12.98 20.21
CA SER A 553 10.24 -13.72 20.88
C SER A 553 11.56 -13.64 20.10
N SER A 554 12.60 -14.36 20.53
CA SER A 554 13.90 -14.40 19.86
C SER A 554 14.69 -15.67 20.13
N TRP A 555 15.43 -16.14 19.13
CA TRP A 555 16.46 -17.18 19.29
C TRP A 555 17.72 -16.59 19.94
N ASP A 556 18.23 -17.24 20.99
CA ASP A 556 19.49 -16.91 21.68
C ASP A 556 20.63 -17.82 21.19
N GLY A 557 21.68 -17.22 20.63
CA GLY A 557 22.83 -17.94 20.08
C GLY A 557 23.73 -18.57 21.15
N LYS A 558 23.55 -18.19 22.42
CA LYS A 558 24.26 -18.76 23.58
C LYS A 558 23.62 -20.06 24.05
N GLN A 559 22.40 -20.37 23.63
CA GLN A 559 21.64 -21.54 24.06
C GLN A 559 21.57 -22.59 22.94
N GLY A 560 22.64 -23.37 22.81
CA GLY A 560 22.72 -24.51 21.90
C GLY A 560 23.96 -25.37 22.17
N PRO A 561 23.88 -26.71 22.03
CA PRO A 561 25.01 -27.58 22.32
C PRO A 561 26.19 -27.36 21.35
N VAL A 562 27.39 -27.73 21.80
CA VAL A 562 28.65 -27.58 21.05
C VAL A 562 28.82 -28.67 19.97
N LYS A 563 27.93 -29.67 19.91
CA LYS A 563 27.91 -30.74 18.91
C LYS A 563 26.49 -30.94 18.37
N ASP A 564 26.41 -31.11 17.05
CA ASP A 564 25.16 -31.30 16.33
C ASP A 564 24.51 -32.66 16.60
N VAL A 565 23.18 -32.69 16.51
CA VAL A 565 22.46 -33.35 15.41
C VAL A 565 20.94 -33.19 15.62
N TYR A 566 20.43 -33.31 16.85
CA TYR A 566 19.03 -32.96 17.18
C TYR A 566 18.86 -32.40 18.60
N SER A 567 18.40 -31.14 18.74
CA SER A 567 17.73 -30.66 19.96
C SER A 567 16.81 -29.48 19.65
N LEU A 568 15.59 -29.79 19.19
CA LEU A 568 14.51 -28.80 19.07
C LEU A 568 14.11 -28.22 20.44
N ALA A 569 14.35 -28.95 21.54
CA ALA A 569 13.90 -28.63 22.89
C ALA A 569 14.48 -27.34 23.51
N ASN A 570 15.54 -26.77 22.93
CA ASN A 570 16.14 -25.51 23.39
C ASN A 570 15.61 -24.28 22.63
N ASN A 571 14.78 -24.46 21.60
CA ASN A 571 14.10 -23.35 20.93
C ASN A 571 12.87 -22.93 21.74
N PRO A 572 12.37 -21.68 21.57
CA PRO A 572 11.11 -21.26 22.17
C PRO A 572 9.98 -22.23 21.82
N GLN A 573 9.12 -22.55 22.79
CA GLN A 573 8.05 -23.52 22.64
C GLN A 573 6.70 -22.88 22.97
N PHE A 574 5.70 -23.09 22.12
CA PHE A 574 4.37 -22.51 22.26
C PHE A 574 3.30 -23.61 22.24
N LYS A 575 2.40 -23.56 23.21
CA LYS A 575 1.20 -24.39 23.23
C LYS A 575 0.12 -23.71 22.41
N LEU A 576 -0.42 -24.39 21.42
CA LEU A 576 -1.60 -24.01 20.65
C LEU A 576 -2.73 -24.98 21.03
N GLU A 577 -3.79 -24.47 21.66
CA GLU A 577 -5.03 -25.20 21.91
C GLU A 577 -6.05 -24.85 20.83
N VAL A 578 -6.60 -25.84 20.13
CA VAL A 578 -7.59 -25.62 19.06
C VAL A 578 -8.92 -26.23 19.47
N GLN A 579 -9.94 -25.38 19.59
CA GLN A 579 -11.29 -25.79 19.99
C GLN A 579 -12.17 -25.90 18.74
N CYS A 580 -12.55 -27.14 18.40
CA CYS A 580 -13.18 -27.42 17.12
C CYS A 580 -14.61 -27.99 17.28
N PRO A 581 -15.61 -27.42 16.59
CA PRO A 581 -16.88 -28.11 16.30
C PRO A 581 -16.68 -29.34 15.41
N GLN A 582 -17.71 -30.18 15.21
CA GLN A 582 -17.64 -31.29 14.25
C GLN A 582 -17.37 -30.76 12.83
N GLY A 583 -16.19 -31.06 12.26
CA GLY A 583 -15.81 -30.65 10.90
C GLY A 583 -14.33 -30.33 10.67
N GLY A 584 -13.56 -30.07 11.73
CA GLY A 584 -12.16 -29.63 11.61
C GLY A 584 -12.01 -28.10 11.65
N ALA A 585 -10.83 -27.63 12.04
CA ALA A 585 -10.50 -26.22 12.20
C ALA A 585 -9.28 -25.87 11.36
N ALA A 586 -9.30 -24.68 10.76
CA ALA A 586 -8.20 -24.17 9.98
C ALA A 586 -7.48 -23.04 10.71
N VAL A 587 -6.17 -23.18 10.86
CA VAL A 587 -5.29 -22.27 11.58
C VAL A 587 -4.15 -21.85 10.67
N TRP A 588 -3.91 -20.55 10.61
CA TRP A 588 -2.80 -19.90 9.94
C TRP A 588 -1.76 -19.56 10.99
N VAL A 589 -0.52 -20.06 10.86
CA VAL A 589 0.60 -19.74 11.76
C VAL A 589 1.66 -19.01 10.97
N LEU A 590 1.73 -17.68 11.11
CA LEU A 590 2.70 -16.83 10.43
C LEU A 590 3.90 -16.61 11.34
N LEU A 591 5.09 -17.04 10.89
CA LEU A 591 6.36 -16.76 11.55
C LEU A 591 7.08 -15.65 10.78
N THR A 592 7.12 -14.46 11.37
CA THR A 592 7.76 -13.26 10.81
C THR A 592 9.09 -13.03 11.51
N ARG A 593 10.20 -13.38 10.86
CA ARG A 593 11.55 -13.01 11.31
C ARG A 593 11.80 -11.54 11.00
N HIS A 594 12.52 -10.83 11.86
CA HIS A 594 12.71 -9.40 11.67
C HIS A 594 13.92 -9.03 10.80
N ILE A 595 13.68 -8.12 9.86
CA ILE A 595 14.72 -7.42 9.11
C ILE A 595 15.42 -6.46 10.07
N THR A 596 16.74 -6.54 10.17
CA THR A 596 17.58 -5.63 10.99
C THR A 596 18.74 -5.04 10.18
N ASP A 597 19.28 -5.79 9.21
CA ASP A 597 20.31 -5.34 8.27
C ASP A 597 20.20 -6.10 6.93
N LYS A 598 20.72 -5.52 5.84
CA LYS A 598 20.76 -6.11 4.49
C LYS A 598 21.42 -7.49 4.47
N VAL A 599 22.49 -7.66 5.25
CA VAL A 599 23.29 -8.90 5.29
C VAL A 599 22.52 -10.07 5.92
N LEU A 600 21.60 -9.78 6.87
CA LEU A 600 20.91 -10.80 7.66
C LEU A 600 19.71 -11.45 6.95
N GLN A 601 19.45 -11.11 5.68
CA GLN A 601 18.41 -11.76 4.85
C GLN A 601 18.75 -13.23 4.51
N GLN A 602 19.99 -13.68 4.69
CA GLN A 602 20.47 -15.02 4.27
C GLN A 602 20.25 -16.15 5.29
N ILE A 603 19.47 -15.95 6.35
CA ILE A 603 19.26 -16.93 7.43
C ILE A 603 17.93 -17.67 7.24
N THR A 604 18.03 -19.00 7.06
CA THR A 604 16.91 -19.94 6.90
C THR A 604 16.26 -20.30 8.25
N VAL A 605 14.94 -20.45 8.29
CA VAL A 605 14.14 -20.73 9.49
C VAL A 605 13.24 -21.96 9.27
N GLN A 606 12.93 -22.68 10.34
CA GLN A 606 12.17 -23.92 10.39
C GLN A 606 11.12 -23.88 11.52
N TYR A 607 10.19 -24.83 11.51
CA TYR A 607 9.26 -25.04 12.63
C TYR A 607 8.83 -26.50 12.72
N THR A 608 8.61 -26.95 13.95
CA THR A 608 8.06 -28.28 14.23
C THR A 608 6.75 -28.14 15.01
N ILE A 609 5.71 -28.85 14.59
CA ILE A 609 4.43 -28.94 15.29
C ILE A 609 4.24 -30.39 15.76
N LYS A 610 4.00 -30.62 17.05
CA LYS A 610 3.72 -31.93 17.65
C LYS A 610 2.34 -31.91 18.33
N CYS A 611 1.59 -33.02 18.28
CA CYS A 611 0.29 -33.15 18.95
C CYS A 611 0.39 -34.15 20.11
N ASP A 612 -0.14 -33.80 21.28
CA ASP A 612 0.02 -34.60 22.51
C ASP A 612 -0.91 -35.84 22.58
N ASN A 613 -1.95 -35.90 21.74
CA ASN A 613 -2.98 -36.95 21.79
C ASN A 613 -2.92 -37.99 20.65
N PHE A 614 -1.97 -37.89 19.72
CA PHE A 614 -1.76 -38.88 18.67
C PHE A 614 -0.27 -39.23 18.52
N TYR A 615 0.11 -40.40 19.02
CA TYR A 615 1.41 -41.01 18.71
C TYR A 615 1.43 -41.44 17.23
N PHE A 616 1.87 -40.55 16.34
CA PHE A 616 2.27 -40.93 14.99
C PHE A 616 3.57 -41.76 15.07
N TYR A 617 3.43 -43.06 15.31
CA TYR A 617 4.45 -44.04 14.91
C TYR A 617 4.45 -44.17 13.39
N MET A 618 5.01 -43.16 12.71
CA MET A 618 5.46 -43.30 11.34
C MET A 618 6.83 -43.96 11.39
N HIS A 619 6.91 -45.18 10.86
CA HIS A 619 8.19 -45.87 10.70
C HIS A 619 9.02 -45.07 9.69
N ASN A 620 10.22 -44.65 10.10
CA ASN A 620 11.11 -43.64 9.50
C ASN A 620 10.82 -42.19 9.94
N ASP A 621 11.83 -41.59 10.57
CA ASP A 621 11.83 -40.23 11.09
C ASP A 621 11.66 -39.19 9.97
N PHE A 622 10.67 -38.29 10.12
CA PHE A 622 10.54 -37.10 9.28
C PHE A 622 10.36 -35.85 10.15
N ILE A 623 11.46 -35.12 10.33
CA ILE A 623 11.48 -33.73 10.79
C ILE A 623 11.27 -32.84 9.56
N LEU A 624 10.38 -31.85 9.64
CA LEU A 624 10.06 -31.03 8.46
C LEU A 624 11.13 -29.95 8.23
N LEU A 625 12.00 -30.19 7.25
CA LEU A 625 13.08 -29.29 6.86
C LEU A 625 12.58 -28.27 5.81
N CYS A 626 12.08 -27.11 6.24
CA CYS A 626 11.99 -25.95 5.33
C CYS A 626 13.41 -25.43 5.04
N ASN A 627 13.80 -25.39 3.77
CA ASN A 627 14.98 -24.64 3.31
C ASN A 627 14.53 -23.47 2.43
N ALA A 628 14.22 -22.33 3.08
CA ALA A 628 13.86 -21.08 2.41
C ALA A 628 14.55 -19.89 3.09
N GLN A 629 15.25 -19.08 2.31
CA GLN A 629 15.76 -17.78 2.73
C GLN A 629 14.58 -16.79 2.75
N SER A 630 13.79 -16.78 3.83
CA SER A 630 12.65 -15.87 3.96
C SER A 630 12.73 -15.00 5.21
N VAL A 631 12.07 -13.86 5.12
CA VAL A 631 11.72 -13.01 6.26
C VAL A 631 10.42 -13.50 6.90
N VAL A 632 9.53 -14.15 6.13
CA VAL A 632 8.20 -14.57 6.60
C VAL A 632 7.83 -15.97 6.11
N PHE A 633 7.19 -16.77 6.95
CA PHE A 633 6.80 -18.17 6.73
C PHE A 633 5.34 -18.34 7.20
N LEU A 634 4.52 -19.12 6.49
CA LEU A 634 3.12 -19.37 6.90
C LEU A 634 2.87 -20.88 7.00
N CYS A 635 2.30 -21.41 8.08
CA CYS A 635 1.64 -22.72 8.05
C CYS A 635 0.13 -22.53 7.87
N ARG A 636 -0.50 -23.27 6.96
CA ARG A 636 -1.96 -23.41 6.86
C ARG A 636 -2.34 -24.83 7.26
N ILE A 637 -3.56 -25.05 7.73
CA ILE A 637 -4.00 -26.35 8.25
C ILE A 637 -5.45 -26.58 7.80
N ASP A 638 -5.79 -27.61 6.99
CA ASP A 638 -7.12 -27.75 6.34
C ASP A 638 -7.50 -29.19 5.90
N SER A 639 -8.76 -29.56 5.67
CA SER A 639 -9.19 -30.98 5.70
C SER A 639 -8.95 -31.86 4.43
N LYS A 640 -7.96 -32.78 4.44
CA LYS A 640 -8.09 -34.23 4.09
C LYS A 640 -6.91 -35.21 4.32
N ARG A 641 -5.66 -34.97 3.91
CA ARG A 641 -4.54 -35.97 3.88
C ARG A 641 -3.12 -35.37 4.04
N LEU A 642 -2.24 -36.08 4.75
CA LEU A 642 -0.83 -35.69 4.89
C LEU A 642 -0.04 -35.91 3.59
N ILE A 643 0.31 -34.83 2.88
CA ILE A 643 1.28 -34.83 1.77
C ILE A 643 2.40 -33.83 2.12
N VAL A 644 3.62 -34.33 2.25
CA VAL A 644 4.81 -33.49 2.51
C VAL A 644 5.44 -33.10 1.17
N ILE A 645 5.44 -31.80 0.86
CA ILE A 645 6.12 -31.26 -0.32
C ILE A 645 7.55 -30.86 0.09
N LEU A 646 8.50 -31.72 -0.25
CA LEU A 646 9.93 -31.38 -0.23
C LEU A 646 10.35 -30.88 -1.62
N PRO A 647 10.96 -29.70 -1.78
CA PRO A 647 11.89 -29.48 -2.87
C PRO A 647 13.20 -30.22 -2.53
N TYR A 648 13.48 -31.30 -3.25
CA TYR A 648 14.76 -32.00 -3.15
C TYR A 648 15.81 -31.19 -3.92
N ILE A 649 16.41 -30.18 -3.26
CA ILE A 649 17.45 -29.36 -3.89
C ILE A 649 18.77 -30.13 -3.85
N THR A 650 19.18 -30.70 -4.99
CA THR A 650 20.54 -31.19 -5.20
C THR A 650 21.53 -30.01 -5.23
N GLU A 651 22.74 -30.24 -4.71
CA GLU A 651 23.75 -29.25 -4.27
C GLU A 651 24.31 -28.21 -5.30
N PHE A 652 23.69 -27.96 -6.46
CA PHE A 652 24.37 -27.29 -7.59
C PHE A 652 23.82 -25.96 -8.12
N ASP A 653 22.65 -25.47 -7.72
CA ASP A 653 22.14 -24.16 -8.17
C ASP A 653 22.42 -23.02 -7.17
N LEU A 654 23.69 -22.57 -7.13
CA LEU A 654 24.16 -21.51 -6.23
C LEU A 654 23.92 -20.07 -6.76
N PHE A 655 22.94 -19.87 -7.65
CA PHE A 655 22.67 -18.55 -8.26
C PHE A 655 21.25 -18.04 -7.96
N ILE A 656 21.21 -16.98 -7.13
CA ILE A 656 20.05 -16.10 -6.86
C ILE A 656 18.86 -16.79 -6.16
N LEU A 657 19.07 -17.17 -4.90
CA LEU A 657 17.97 -17.36 -3.94
C LEU A 657 17.28 -16.01 -3.67
N ARG A 658 16.02 -15.86 -4.12
CA ARG A 658 15.17 -14.70 -3.79
C ARG A 658 14.44 -14.93 -2.47
N CYS A 659 14.15 -13.85 -1.73
CA CYS A 659 13.35 -13.90 -0.51
C CYS A 659 11.96 -14.51 -0.78
N GLY A 660 11.56 -15.58 -0.10
CA GLY A 660 10.35 -16.34 -0.45
C GLY A 660 9.77 -17.23 0.66
N PHE A 661 8.46 -17.15 0.89
CA PHE A 661 7.74 -17.88 1.94
C PHE A 661 7.87 -19.41 1.81
N CYS A 662 8.27 -20.09 2.88
CA CYS A 662 7.94 -21.51 3.06
C CYS A 662 6.53 -21.63 3.64
N TYR A 663 5.80 -22.67 3.24
CA TYR A 663 4.58 -23.07 3.92
C TYR A 663 4.49 -24.57 4.16
N MET A 664 3.78 -24.95 5.21
CA MET A 664 3.39 -26.30 5.57
C MET A 664 1.87 -26.31 5.55
N GLU A 665 1.28 -27.26 4.83
CA GLU A 665 -0.16 -27.51 4.86
C GLU A 665 -0.41 -28.78 5.68
N VAL A 666 -0.96 -28.65 6.89
CA VAL A 666 -1.23 -29.80 7.78
C VAL A 666 -2.69 -30.18 7.66
N GLU A 667 -2.99 -31.35 7.11
CA GLU A 667 -4.38 -31.62 6.75
C GLU A 667 -5.23 -32.27 7.86
N ASN A 668 -6.40 -31.66 8.16
CA ASN A 668 -7.28 -31.88 9.33
C ASN A 668 -6.62 -31.72 10.70
N LEU A 669 -6.74 -30.54 11.33
CA LEU A 669 -6.43 -30.43 12.77
C LEU A 669 -7.58 -30.98 13.62
N PRO A 670 -7.41 -32.07 14.39
CA PRO A 670 -8.38 -32.43 15.42
C PRO A 670 -8.41 -31.37 16.54
N ALA A 671 -9.52 -31.29 17.27
CA ALA A 671 -9.53 -30.56 18.54
C ALA A 671 -8.47 -31.14 19.47
N GLY A 672 -7.59 -30.29 20.02
CA GLY A 672 -6.43 -30.80 20.73
C GLY A 672 -5.43 -29.73 21.14
N ILE A 673 -4.32 -30.21 21.69
CA ILE A 673 -3.19 -29.43 22.16
C ILE A 673 -2.00 -29.75 21.25
N TYR A 674 -1.36 -28.69 20.76
CA TYR A 674 -0.23 -28.74 19.85
C TYR A 674 0.94 -27.96 20.44
N ASN A 675 2.14 -28.52 20.34
CA ASN A 675 3.39 -27.88 20.72
C ASN A 675 4.08 -27.40 19.44
N VAL A 676 4.17 -26.08 19.29
CA VAL A 676 4.73 -25.36 18.13
C VAL A 676 6.10 -24.82 18.52
N VAL A 677 7.12 -25.21 17.77
CA VAL A 677 8.53 -24.92 18.07
C VAL A 677 9.17 -24.26 16.84
N PRO A 678 9.23 -22.92 16.75
CA PRO A 678 9.98 -22.21 15.72
C PRO A 678 11.49 -22.26 16.01
N SER A 679 12.29 -22.65 15.02
CA SER A 679 13.75 -22.81 15.14
C SER A 679 14.48 -22.22 13.94
N THR A 680 15.75 -21.88 14.09
CA THR A 680 16.63 -21.58 12.95
C THR A 680 17.12 -22.87 12.28
N PHE A 681 17.48 -22.79 10.98
CA PHE A 681 17.99 -23.96 10.23
C PHE A 681 19.41 -24.33 10.67
N LEU A 682 20.28 -23.33 10.87
CA LEU A 682 21.60 -23.56 11.46
C LEU A 682 21.56 -23.21 12.95
N PRO A 683 22.22 -23.99 13.82
CA PRO A 683 22.32 -23.65 15.23
C PRO A 683 23.10 -22.34 15.44
N LYS A 684 22.91 -21.74 16.63
CA LYS A 684 23.58 -20.48 17.06
C LYS A 684 23.23 -19.24 16.22
N GLN A 685 22.18 -19.30 15.41
CA GLN A 685 21.65 -18.12 14.71
C GLN A 685 20.75 -17.32 15.65
N GLU A 686 21.16 -16.09 15.97
CA GLU A 686 20.35 -15.13 16.73
C GLU A 686 19.35 -14.41 15.82
N GLY A 687 18.13 -14.23 16.31
CA GLY A 687 17.11 -13.49 15.58
C GLY A 687 15.84 -13.28 16.39
N PRO A 688 15.32 -12.05 16.48
CA PRO A 688 13.97 -11.82 16.93
C PRO A 688 12.95 -12.18 15.84
N PHE A 689 11.79 -12.67 16.26
CA PHE A 689 10.67 -13.08 15.41
C PHE A 689 9.32 -12.82 16.09
N PHE A 690 8.26 -12.71 15.29
CA PHE A 690 6.87 -12.83 15.74
C PHE A 690 6.29 -14.14 15.27
N LEU A 691 5.37 -14.69 16.06
CA LEU A 691 4.58 -15.86 15.72
C LEU A 691 3.10 -15.50 15.86
N ASP A 692 2.44 -15.23 14.74
CA ASP A 692 1.01 -14.94 14.66
C ASP A 692 0.22 -16.23 14.42
N PHE A 693 -0.83 -16.44 15.19
CA PHE A 693 -1.82 -17.49 15.01
C PHE A 693 -3.13 -16.83 14.63
N SER A 694 -3.76 -17.25 13.54
CA SER A 694 -5.02 -16.70 13.04
C SER A 694 -6.00 -17.81 12.65
N SER A 695 -7.24 -17.72 13.11
CA SER A 695 -8.28 -18.72 12.79
C SER A 695 -9.69 -18.13 12.75
N ALA A 696 -10.58 -18.78 12.01
CA ALA A 696 -12.01 -18.54 12.04
C ALA A 696 -12.71 -19.20 13.26
N THR A 697 -12.00 -20.07 13.99
CA THR A 697 -12.48 -20.82 15.17
C THR A 697 -11.68 -20.48 16.43
N PRO A 698 -12.29 -20.59 17.64
CA PRO A 698 -11.62 -20.39 18.91
C PRO A 698 -10.31 -21.18 19.05
N LEU A 699 -9.21 -20.44 19.28
CA LEU A 699 -7.91 -20.98 19.63
C LEU A 699 -7.39 -20.30 20.90
N ARG A 700 -6.39 -20.92 21.54
CA ARG A 700 -5.60 -20.29 22.61
C ARG A 700 -4.13 -20.57 22.37
N VAL A 701 -3.29 -19.59 22.67
CA VAL A 701 -1.84 -19.73 22.59
C VAL A 701 -1.22 -19.35 23.92
N SER A 702 -0.22 -20.10 24.37
CA SER A 702 0.59 -19.77 25.54
C SER A 702 2.03 -20.22 25.35
N GLN A 703 3.00 -19.38 25.69
CA GLN A 703 4.41 -19.80 25.74
C GLN A 703 4.61 -20.87 26.84
N LEU A 704 5.39 -21.90 26.51
CA LEU A 704 5.80 -22.98 27.40
C LEU A 704 7.24 -22.82 27.87
N GLN A 705 8.11 -22.31 26.97
CA GLN A 705 9.54 -22.10 27.17
C GLN A 705 9.99 -20.92 26.28
#